data_AF-A0A0F0FKH1-F1
#
_entry.id   AF-A0A0F0FKH1-F1
#
_cell.length_a   1.000
_cell.length_b   1.000
_cell.length_c   1.000
_cell.angle_alpha   90.00
_cell.angle_beta   90.00
_cell.angle_gamma   90.00
#
_symmetry.space_group_name_H-M   'P 1'
#
loop_
_entity.id
_entity.type
_entity.pdbx_description
1 polymer ?
#
loop_
_entity_poly.entity_id
_entity_poly.type
_entity_poly.pdbx_seq_one_letter_code
_entity_poly.pdbx_strand_id
1 'polypeptide(L)'
;MRRNALTIGAALALAALAGPAGAAAPVGLYVVPGIFFDDAPAGTAGTGSSKVDPAFRAALDVKQAIPLLQQRAQAYFKGLAPNLDSKNRLRTLALSVQVTRVSRYRIDKSDGTADIYLPITLSVYFSNPMTGEVLQSFSQTRYDVLTVTRAQGAPAIDSKVAAAYRSGFAALLDSTLTAAARQFNPYVVETRVADTWRGFVILDKGYQAGIGKGDVMNDGESEIRVEYAGQGYAVAVPVLGSPKDGTIFSRASTMALSDVKKPRVLALVSDGNPDLSHAVSTQLFTDKLGSSAPFATLPLNANFSQVQASIDSNTNIGHEVSGNRALPDYFIRLVVPPAKHYALPTNLSYKTQQSYQAWAFAELLSRDGRVLYAADVSQRIDDTVTDNAGFNAADRREVVLKNALNDLAEQFGKEVRFKPLSLTVSAVSSDSFQVDDPGMNLQVGDTIRVYHNAGRPGSLAEDALVPTWEASVVSRDGASVSAAPILPVAGKPPRPGSGDLVLVDSVARAGTGGQRMAFCPAEKSQVGSVALERFNLLAYAGAARAPILMINPGLADLVKNKVGGQSGFGKNLELRPGTYDRCLEALYRIDPKDKKCDDGMCAQGYGIRLAYRQKSAGSVTGQAILEHGFTTGGYPATTDAANVGALQGIDLDKDTRASLDGVMKQLLNPN
;
A
#
# COMPACT_ATOMS: atom_id res chain seq x y z
N MET A 1 -44.07 -84.57 -20.54
CA MET A 1 -44.79 -83.85 -19.46
C MET A 1 -44.26 -82.42 -19.37
N ARG A 2 -45.15 -81.43 -19.56
CA ARG A 2 -45.09 -79.99 -19.18
C ARG A 2 -43.92 -79.14 -19.74
N ARG A 3 -44.15 -78.32 -20.78
CA ARG A 3 -44.65 -76.90 -20.83
C ARG A 3 -43.49 -75.89 -21.02
N ASN A 4 -43.43 -75.26 -22.21
CA ASN A 4 -43.62 -73.81 -22.52
C ASN A 4 -42.39 -72.91 -22.18
N ALA A 5 -41.66 -72.34 -23.15
CA ALA A 5 -41.96 -71.18 -24.02
C ALA A 5 -41.56 -69.79 -23.44
N LEU A 6 -40.70 -69.10 -24.22
CA LEU A 6 -40.77 -67.67 -24.63
C LEU A 6 -40.53 -66.49 -23.64
N THR A 7 -39.44 -65.76 -23.94
CA THR A 7 -39.28 -64.28 -24.14
C THR A 7 -39.35 -63.22 -23.02
N ILE A 8 -38.50 -62.19 -23.25
CA ILE A 8 -38.47 -60.77 -22.78
C ILE A 8 -37.93 -60.57 -21.35
N GLY A 9 -37.02 -59.65 -21.04
CA GLY A 9 -36.37 -58.58 -21.79
C GLY A 9 -35.66 -57.61 -20.82
N ALA A 10 -34.80 -56.76 -21.37
CA ALA A 10 -34.31 -55.49 -20.82
C ALA A 10 -33.63 -55.48 -19.41
N ALA A 11 -32.30 -55.53 -19.41
CA ALA A 11 -31.49 -54.82 -18.43
C ALA A 11 -30.30 -54.13 -19.15
N LEU A 12 -30.64 -53.28 -20.12
CA LEU A 12 -29.74 -52.42 -20.88
C LEU A 12 -30.28 -50.98 -20.76
N ALA A 13 -30.21 -50.41 -19.56
CA ALA A 13 -30.37 -48.98 -19.29
C ALA A 13 -30.05 -48.71 -17.82
N LEU A 14 -28.90 -48.10 -17.53
CA LEU A 14 -28.56 -47.23 -16.38
C LEU A 14 -27.05 -47.13 -16.07
N ALA A 15 -26.16 -47.60 -16.96
CA ALA A 15 -24.71 -47.39 -16.82
C ALA A 15 -24.17 -46.23 -17.68
N ALA A 16 -24.98 -45.22 -18.00
CA ALA A 16 -24.58 -44.11 -18.87
C ALA A 16 -25.20 -42.76 -18.46
N LEU A 17 -24.99 -42.32 -17.21
CA LEU A 17 -25.20 -40.91 -16.81
C LEU A 17 -24.17 -40.41 -15.78
N ALA A 18 -23.04 -41.08 -15.61
CA ALA A 18 -21.85 -40.42 -15.08
C ALA A 18 -21.10 -39.83 -16.27
N GLY A 19 -21.59 -38.69 -16.77
CA GLY A 19 -20.80 -37.86 -17.66
C GLY A 19 -19.46 -37.56 -16.99
N PRO A 20 -18.36 -37.45 -17.75
CA PRO A 20 -17.10 -37.00 -17.16
C PRO A 20 -17.40 -35.69 -16.44
N ALA A 21 -17.04 -35.60 -15.15
CA ALA A 21 -17.01 -34.33 -14.45
C ALA A 21 -16.13 -33.41 -15.30
N GLY A 22 -16.77 -32.53 -16.08
CA GLY A 22 -16.10 -31.69 -17.05
C GLY A 22 -15.03 -30.91 -16.28
N ALA A 23 -13.77 -31.13 -16.63
CA ALA A 23 -12.69 -30.34 -16.09
C ALA A 23 -13.08 -28.87 -16.24
N ALA A 24 -13.16 -28.14 -15.14
CA ALA A 24 -13.51 -26.73 -15.13
C ALA A 24 -12.65 -26.00 -16.18
N ALA A 25 -13.29 -25.18 -17.02
CA ALA A 25 -12.58 -24.43 -18.06
C ALA A 25 -11.42 -23.64 -17.42
N PRO A 26 -10.22 -23.67 -18.03
CA PRO A 26 -9.04 -23.01 -17.47
C PRO A 26 -9.27 -21.49 -17.36
N VAL A 27 -8.56 -20.85 -16.43
CA VAL A 27 -8.59 -19.38 -16.30
C VAL A 27 -8.07 -18.75 -17.59
N GLY A 28 -8.88 -17.88 -18.20
CA GLY A 28 -8.49 -17.09 -19.36
C GLY A 28 -7.64 -15.88 -18.97
N LEU A 29 -6.85 -15.38 -19.92
CA LEU A 29 -6.12 -14.12 -19.77
C LEU A 29 -6.39 -13.20 -20.95
N TYR A 30 -7.06 -12.07 -20.71
CA TYR A 30 -7.35 -11.05 -21.70
C TYR A 30 -6.25 -9.98 -21.68
N VAL A 31 -5.61 -9.72 -22.82
CA VAL A 31 -4.59 -8.69 -22.95
C VAL A 31 -5.27 -7.35 -23.24
N VAL A 32 -5.23 -6.44 -22.28
CA VAL A 32 -5.88 -5.13 -22.41
C VAL A 32 -5.14 -4.30 -23.47
N PRO A 33 -5.83 -3.78 -24.51
CA PRO A 33 -5.20 -2.97 -25.54
C PRO A 33 -4.76 -1.60 -24.99
N GLY A 34 -3.48 -1.46 -24.64
CA GLY A 34 -2.92 -0.16 -24.25
C GLY A 34 -1.57 -0.26 -23.55
N ILE A 35 -0.81 0.83 -23.62
CA ILE A 35 0.32 1.09 -22.73
C ILE A 35 -0.06 2.28 -21.86
N PHE A 36 -0.19 2.05 -20.56
CA PHE A 36 -0.62 3.07 -19.61
C PHE A 36 0.60 3.72 -18.96
N PHE A 37 0.45 4.95 -18.48
CA PHE A 37 1.55 5.71 -17.91
C PHE A 37 1.08 6.36 -16.61
N ASP A 38 1.90 6.27 -15.57
CA ASP A 38 1.65 6.93 -14.29
C ASP A 38 1.97 8.43 -14.37
N ASP A 39 1.12 9.16 -15.08
CA ASP A 39 1.20 10.60 -15.24
C ASP A 39 0.04 11.24 -14.49
N ALA A 40 0.33 11.95 -13.40
CA ALA A 40 -0.62 12.91 -12.88
C ALA A 40 -0.86 14.00 -13.95
N PRO A 41 -2.11 14.45 -14.16
CA PRO A 41 -2.38 15.55 -15.07
C PRO A 41 -1.59 16.79 -14.63
N ALA A 42 -0.84 17.37 -15.56
CA ALA A 42 -0.08 18.60 -15.34
C ALA A 42 -1.00 19.70 -14.80
N GLY A 43 -0.65 20.29 -13.66
CA GLY A 43 -1.34 21.47 -13.11
C GLY A 43 -2.09 21.28 -11.78
N THR A 44 -2.08 20.10 -11.16
CA THR A 44 -2.59 19.95 -9.78
C THR A 44 -1.45 20.10 -8.78
N ALA A 45 -1.41 21.22 -8.06
CA ALA A 45 -0.48 21.41 -6.95
C ALA A 45 -0.66 20.28 -5.93
N GLY A 46 0.39 19.47 -5.71
CA GLY A 46 0.37 18.33 -4.78
C GLY A 46 0.24 16.94 -5.41
N THR A 47 0.18 16.82 -6.74
CA THR A 47 0.40 15.55 -7.45
C THR A 47 1.82 15.56 -8.04
N GLY A 48 2.63 14.55 -7.71
CA GLY A 48 4.02 14.47 -8.17
C GLY A 48 4.11 14.58 -9.69
N SER A 49 5.11 15.33 -10.18
CA SER A 49 5.42 15.43 -11.61
C SER A 49 5.56 14.03 -12.21
N SER A 50 4.93 13.77 -13.36
CA SER A 50 5.21 12.56 -14.15
C SER A 50 6.71 12.34 -14.24
N LYS A 51 7.16 11.15 -13.82
CA LYS A 51 8.56 10.73 -13.90
C LYS A 51 8.84 9.96 -15.18
N VAL A 52 8.02 10.20 -16.21
CA VAL A 52 8.24 9.71 -17.56
C VAL A 52 8.86 10.85 -18.36
N ASP A 53 10.12 10.68 -18.79
CA ASP A 53 10.80 11.60 -19.69
C ASP A 53 9.86 11.93 -20.87
N PRO A 54 9.51 13.20 -21.13
CA PRO A 54 8.66 13.58 -22.26
C PRO A 54 9.15 13.03 -23.61
N ALA A 55 10.46 12.90 -23.79
CA ALA A 55 11.05 12.33 -25.00
C ALA A 55 10.72 10.84 -25.17
N PHE A 56 10.45 10.11 -24.07
CA PHE A 56 10.04 8.71 -24.13
C PHE A 56 8.68 8.55 -24.81
N ARG A 57 7.68 9.36 -24.43
CA ARG A 57 6.34 9.30 -25.02
C ARG A 57 6.36 9.63 -26.50
N ALA A 58 7.13 10.64 -26.89
CA ALA A 58 7.31 10.98 -28.30
C ALA A 58 8.04 9.86 -29.08
N ALA A 59 8.97 9.16 -28.42
CA ALA A 59 9.71 8.05 -29.02
C ALA A 59 8.91 6.75 -29.13
N LEU A 60 7.99 6.50 -28.18
CA LEU A 60 7.14 5.30 -28.14
C LEU A 60 5.88 5.51 -28.99
N ASP A 61 5.82 4.85 -30.14
CA ASP A 61 4.57 4.73 -30.89
C ASP A 61 3.66 3.71 -30.18
N VAL A 62 2.72 4.19 -29.35
CA VAL A 62 1.78 3.35 -28.60
C VAL A 62 0.97 2.44 -29.54
N LYS A 63 0.65 2.89 -30.77
CA LYS A 63 -0.08 2.08 -31.73
C LYS A 63 0.74 0.87 -32.20
N GLN A 64 2.06 1.00 -32.26
CA GLN A 64 2.98 -0.11 -32.56
C GLN A 64 3.31 -0.95 -31.33
N ALA A 65 3.28 -0.36 -30.13
CA ALA A 65 3.54 -1.08 -28.88
C ALA A 65 2.42 -2.07 -28.51
N ILE A 66 1.16 -1.79 -28.89
CA ILE A 66 0.02 -2.68 -28.61
C ILE A 66 0.14 -4.04 -29.33
N PRO A 67 0.38 -4.12 -30.66
CA PRO A 67 0.64 -5.39 -31.34
C PRO A 67 1.84 -6.13 -30.77
N LEU A 68 2.91 -5.40 -30.39
CA LEU A 68 4.07 -6.01 -29.73
C LEU A 68 3.69 -6.66 -28.40
N LEU A 69 2.92 -5.98 -27.55
CA LEU A 69 2.39 -6.54 -26.30
C LEU A 69 1.58 -7.81 -26.56
N GLN A 70 0.64 -7.79 -27.51
CA GLN A 70 -0.16 -8.96 -27.86
C GLN A 70 0.73 -10.12 -28.33
N GLN A 71 1.69 -9.86 -29.22
CA GLN A 71 2.62 -10.87 -29.72
C GLN A 71 3.46 -11.49 -28.60
N ARG A 72 4.03 -10.66 -27.70
CA ARG A 72 4.84 -11.16 -26.58
C ARG A 72 3.99 -11.91 -25.56
N ALA A 73 2.80 -11.43 -25.26
CA ALA A 73 1.88 -12.13 -24.38
C ALA A 73 1.52 -13.52 -24.95
N GLN A 74 1.25 -13.62 -26.25
CA GLN A 74 0.96 -14.89 -26.93
C GLN A 74 2.14 -15.88 -26.87
N ALA A 75 3.38 -15.38 -26.83
CA ALA A 75 4.57 -16.21 -26.72
C ALA A 75 4.76 -16.78 -25.30
N TYR A 76 4.38 -16.05 -24.25
CA TYR A 76 4.68 -16.41 -22.86
C TYR A 76 3.51 -17.00 -22.08
N PHE A 77 2.28 -16.61 -22.38
CA PHE A 77 1.11 -17.03 -21.63
C PHE A 77 0.29 -18.06 -22.43
N LYS A 78 -0.12 -19.12 -21.74
CA LYS A 78 -1.09 -20.09 -22.24
C LYS A 78 -2.50 -19.63 -21.86
N GLY A 79 -3.51 -19.96 -22.67
CA GLY A 79 -4.91 -19.64 -22.35
C GLY A 79 -5.26 -18.16 -22.52
N LEU A 80 -4.65 -17.46 -23.48
CA LEU A 80 -5.10 -16.12 -23.83
C LEU A 80 -6.56 -16.15 -24.32
N ALA A 81 -7.38 -15.32 -23.72
CA ALA A 81 -8.76 -15.12 -24.12
C ALA A 81 -8.78 -14.08 -25.26
N PRO A 82 -9.27 -14.43 -26.47
CA PRO A 82 -9.31 -13.51 -27.60
C PRO A 82 -10.32 -12.38 -27.39
N ASN A 83 -11.32 -12.61 -26.53
CA ASN A 83 -12.37 -11.68 -26.18
C ASN A 83 -12.70 -11.76 -24.68
N LEU A 84 -13.34 -10.72 -24.19
CA LEU A 84 -13.90 -10.64 -22.84
C LEU A 84 -15.38 -10.28 -22.95
N ASP A 85 -16.25 -11.15 -22.46
CA ASP A 85 -17.71 -11.01 -22.57
C ASP A 85 -18.43 -11.54 -21.33
N SER A 86 -19.76 -11.45 -21.33
CA SER A 86 -20.59 -11.88 -20.19
C SER A 86 -20.43 -13.35 -19.81
N LYS A 87 -19.97 -14.21 -20.72
CA LYS A 87 -19.82 -15.66 -20.49
C LYS A 87 -18.48 -16.00 -19.84
N ASN A 88 -17.42 -15.26 -20.17
CA ASN A 88 -16.06 -15.59 -19.72
C ASN A 88 -15.45 -14.59 -18.72
N ARG A 89 -16.07 -13.41 -18.51
CA ARG A 89 -15.52 -12.31 -17.68
C ARG A 89 -15.16 -12.70 -16.25
N LEU A 90 -15.79 -13.75 -15.75
CA LEU A 90 -15.70 -14.20 -14.36
C LEU A 90 -14.57 -15.22 -14.13
N ARG A 91 -14.08 -15.82 -15.21
CA ARG A 91 -12.95 -16.76 -15.24
C ARG A 91 -11.80 -16.24 -16.10
N THR A 92 -11.79 -14.95 -16.41
CA THR A 92 -10.77 -14.29 -17.23
C THR A 92 -10.15 -13.15 -16.47
N LEU A 93 -8.82 -13.14 -16.38
CA LEU A 93 -8.07 -12.03 -15.81
C LEU A 93 -7.68 -11.03 -16.90
N ALA A 94 -7.51 -9.77 -16.53
CA ALA A 94 -7.01 -8.72 -17.42
C ALA A 94 -5.51 -8.50 -17.19
N LEU A 95 -4.73 -8.56 -18.27
CA LEU A 95 -3.32 -8.21 -18.32
C LEU A 95 -3.18 -6.76 -18.80
N SER A 96 -2.64 -5.88 -17.97
CA SER A 96 -2.32 -4.50 -18.36
C SER A 96 -0.85 -4.16 -18.14
N VAL A 97 -0.28 -3.33 -19.02
CA VAL A 97 1.12 -2.88 -18.96
C VAL A 97 1.18 -1.39 -18.68
N GLN A 98 1.95 -1.03 -17.66
CA GLN A 98 2.10 0.35 -17.22
C GLN A 98 3.57 0.74 -17.14
N VAL A 99 3.90 1.91 -17.69
CA VAL A 99 5.21 2.54 -17.54
C VAL A 99 5.13 3.47 -16.33
N THR A 100 5.78 3.06 -15.23
CA THR A 100 5.74 3.79 -13.95
C THR A 100 6.88 4.79 -13.81
N ARG A 101 7.95 4.63 -14.60
CA ARG A 101 9.10 5.54 -14.59
C ARG A 101 9.91 5.45 -15.88
N VAL A 102 10.34 6.61 -16.39
CA VAL A 102 11.41 6.73 -17.39
C VAL A 102 12.28 7.94 -17.04
N SER A 103 13.55 7.70 -16.71
CA SER A 103 14.48 8.78 -16.40
C SER A 103 15.63 8.83 -17.41
N ARG A 104 16.26 9.99 -17.51
CA ARG A 104 17.45 10.22 -18.33
C ARG A 104 18.52 10.86 -17.46
N TYR A 105 19.63 10.16 -17.28
CA TYR A 105 20.80 10.65 -16.57
C TYR A 105 21.94 10.85 -17.55
N ARG A 106 22.72 11.92 -17.38
CA ARG A 106 23.84 12.25 -18.27
C ARG A 106 25.07 12.56 -17.44
N ILE A 107 26.17 11.88 -17.76
CA ILE A 107 27.48 12.07 -17.16
C ILE A 107 28.42 12.54 -18.28
N ASP A 108 28.79 13.81 -18.25
CA ASP A 108 29.77 14.38 -19.18
C ASP A 108 31.19 13.97 -18.76
N LYS A 109 31.98 13.51 -19.73
CA LYS A 109 33.37 13.12 -19.54
C LYS A 109 34.32 14.18 -20.09
N SER A 110 35.51 14.24 -19.49
CA SER A 110 36.59 15.18 -19.88
C SER A 110 37.11 14.94 -21.30
N ASP A 111 36.96 13.73 -21.83
CA ASP A 111 37.34 13.33 -23.20
C ASP A 111 36.40 13.81 -24.31
N GLY A 112 35.38 14.61 -23.98
CA GLY A 112 34.40 15.12 -24.93
C GLY A 112 33.23 14.17 -25.20
N THR A 113 33.16 13.01 -24.54
CA THR A 113 32.01 12.11 -24.57
C THR A 113 31.05 12.35 -23.40
N ALA A 114 29.89 11.71 -23.43
CA ALA A 114 28.94 11.66 -22.34
C ALA A 114 28.30 10.27 -22.26
N ASP A 115 28.17 9.72 -21.06
CA ASP A 115 27.35 8.53 -20.82
C ASP A 115 25.94 8.96 -20.47
N ILE A 116 24.95 8.41 -21.16
CA ILE A 116 23.53 8.64 -20.93
C ILE A 116 22.91 7.35 -20.40
N TYR A 117 22.44 7.36 -19.16
CA TYR A 117 21.71 6.25 -18.56
C TYR A 117 20.22 6.48 -18.72
N LEU A 118 19.51 5.43 -19.14
CA LEU A 118 18.10 5.48 -19.49
C LEU A 118 17.33 4.41 -18.70
N PRO A 119 17.13 4.56 -17.38
CA PRO A 119 16.29 3.66 -16.61
C PRO A 119 14.83 3.73 -17.05
N ILE A 120 14.27 2.59 -17.46
CA ILE A 120 12.84 2.41 -17.73
C ILE A 120 12.31 1.41 -16.70
N THR A 121 11.23 1.75 -16.00
CA THR A 121 10.50 0.81 -15.14
C THR A 121 9.14 0.52 -15.74
N LEU A 122 8.84 -0.76 -15.90
CA LEU A 122 7.61 -1.27 -16.46
C LEU A 122 6.98 -2.24 -15.47
N SER A 123 5.68 -2.08 -15.27
CA SER A 123 4.86 -2.91 -14.38
C SER A 123 3.76 -3.59 -15.18
N VAL A 124 3.63 -4.90 -14.98
CA VAL A 124 2.57 -5.75 -15.54
C VAL A 124 1.60 -6.09 -14.42
N TYR A 125 0.30 -5.87 -14.64
CA TYR A 125 -0.75 -6.13 -13.67
C TYR A 125 -1.70 -7.20 -14.18
N PHE A 126 -2.03 -8.15 -13.31
CA PHE A 126 -3.10 -9.13 -13.48
C PHE A 126 -4.25 -8.74 -12.58
N SER A 127 -5.35 -8.29 -13.15
CA SER A 127 -6.51 -7.79 -12.40
C SER A 127 -7.79 -8.52 -12.73
N ASN A 128 -8.71 -8.56 -11.78
CA ASN A 128 -10.09 -8.93 -12.04
C ASN A 128 -10.77 -7.78 -12.83
N PRO A 129 -11.22 -8.00 -14.07
CA PRO A 129 -11.81 -6.96 -14.90
C PRO A 129 -13.14 -6.41 -14.35
N MET A 130 -13.81 -7.15 -13.45
CA MET A 130 -15.10 -6.74 -12.88
C MET A 130 -14.96 -5.84 -11.67
N THR A 131 -13.92 -6.07 -10.87
CA THR A 131 -13.71 -5.37 -9.58
C THR A 131 -12.56 -4.38 -9.63
N GLY A 132 -11.67 -4.48 -10.62
CA GLY A 132 -10.41 -3.73 -10.67
C GLY A 132 -9.36 -4.17 -9.65
N GLU A 133 -9.63 -5.25 -8.91
CA GLU A 133 -8.69 -5.82 -7.96
C GLU A 133 -7.45 -6.35 -8.69
N VAL A 134 -6.28 -5.81 -8.35
CA VAL A 134 -5.00 -6.36 -8.78
C VAL A 134 -4.69 -7.59 -7.93
N LEU A 135 -4.62 -8.76 -8.56
CA LEU A 135 -4.32 -10.03 -7.91
C LEU A 135 -2.82 -10.31 -7.87
N GLN A 136 -2.09 -9.83 -8.88
CA GLN A 136 -0.64 -9.94 -8.96
C GLN A 136 -0.08 -8.81 -9.82
N SER A 137 1.10 -8.32 -9.46
CA SER A 137 1.84 -7.37 -10.28
C SER A 137 3.32 -7.72 -10.30
N PHE A 138 3.97 -7.47 -11.43
CA PHE A 138 5.40 -7.66 -11.62
C PHE A 138 6.00 -6.38 -12.15
N SER A 139 7.10 -5.94 -11.58
CA SER A 139 7.80 -4.77 -12.09
C SER A 139 9.27 -5.07 -12.31
N GLN A 140 9.83 -4.50 -13.36
CA GLN A 140 11.25 -4.56 -13.65
C GLN A 140 11.74 -3.18 -14.08
N THR A 141 12.98 -2.88 -13.69
CA THR A 141 13.72 -1.72 -14.20
C THR A 141 14.86 -2.20 -15.08
N ARG A 142 14.95 -1.66 -16.29
CA ARG A 142 16.10 -1.84 -17.18
C ARG A 142 16.93 -0.57 -17.18
N TYR A 143 18.25 -0.70 -17.05
CA TYR A 143 19.22 0.40 -17.10
C TYR A 143 20.04 0.30 -18.38
N ASP A 144 19.62 1.01 -19.43
CA ASP A 144 20.43 1.12 -20.65
C ASP A 144 21.44 2.26 -20.51
N VAL A 145 22.63 2.09 -21.10
CA VAL A 145 23.69 3.10 -21.10
C VAL A 145 24.14 3.35 -22.53
N LEU A 146 24.21 4.62 -22.93
CA LEU A 146 24.71 5.07 -24.22
C LEU A 146 25.91 5.98 -24.02
N THR A 147 27.04 5.68 -24.63
CA THR A 147 28.14 6.66 -24.73
C THR A 147 28.00 7.43 -26.05
N VAL A 148 27.91 8.75 -25.96
CA VAL A 148 27.75 9.64 -27.12
C VAL A 148 28.87 10.68 -27.16
N THR A 149 29.28 11.09 -28.36
CA THR A 149 30.22 12.20 -28.54
C THR A 149 29.44 13.52 -28.49
N ARG A 150 29.85 14.46 -27.64
CA ARG A 150 29.12 15.74 -27.47
C ARG A 150 29.17 16.61 -28.73
N ALA A 151 30.18 16.43 -29.58
CA ALA A 151 30.32 17.11 -30.87
C ALA A 151 29.21 16.75 -31.90
N GLN A 152 28.45 15.67 -31.68
CA GLN A 152 27.36 15.26 -32.60
C GLN A 152 26.13 16.19 -32.53
N GLY A 153 26.05 17.07 -31.52
CA GLY A 153 24.92 17.98 -31.32
C GLY A 153 23.68 17.29 -30.73
N ALA A 154 22.78 18.10 -30.16
CA ALA A 154 21.59 17.60 -29.45
C ALA A 154 20.64 16.76 -30.32
N PRO A 155 20.29 17.13 -31.57
CA PRO A 155 19.34 16.36 -32.38
C PRO A 155 19.81 14.91 -32.67
N ALA A 156 21.10 14.72 -32.93
CA ALA A 156 21.67 13.39 -33.18
C ALA A 156 21.69 12.54 -31.90
N ILE A 157 22.00 13.15 -30.76
CA ILE A 157 21.96 12.49 -29.46
C ILE A 157 20.52 12.08 -29.11
N ASP A 158 19.54 12.97 -29.32
CA ASP A 158 18.13 12.70 -28.99
C ASP A 158 17.54 11.61 -29.89
N SER A 159 17.94 11.52 -31.16
CA SER A 159 17.59 10.40 -32.03
C SER A 159 18.12 9.05 -31.52
N LYS A 160 19.37 9.02 -31.03
CA LYS A 160 19.96 7.82 -30.39
C LYS A 160 19.22 7.45 -29.11
N VAL A 161 18.86 8.43 -28.28
CA VAL A 161 18.07 8.23 -27.07
C VAL A 161 16.68 7.68 -27.41
N ALA A 162 16.00 8.21 -28.41
CA ALA A 162 14.70 7.70 -28.85
C ALA A 162 14.77 6.25 -29.36
N ALA A 163 15.83 5.89 -30.09
CA ALA A 163 16.07 4.51 -30.52
C ALA A 163 16.35 3.57 -29.33
N ALA A 164 17.13 4.03 -28.35
CA ALA A 164 17.38 3.29 -27.11
C ALA A 164 16.11 3.13 -26.27
N TYR A 165 15.25 4.14 -26.21
CA TYR A 165 13.95 4.03 -25.55
C TYR A 165 13.04 2.97 -26.18
N ARG A 166 12.92 2.94 -27.51
CA ARG A 166 12.11 1.92 -28.19
C ARG A 166 12.64 0.51 -27.97
N SER A 167 13.95 0.32 -28.15
CA SER A 167 14.59 -0.99 -27.98
C SER A 167 14.59 -1.44 -26.52
N GLY A 168 14.89 -0.52 -25.59
CA GLY A 168 14.85 -0.74 -24.15
C GLY A 168 13.45 -1.10 -23.66
N PHE A 169 12.41 -0.40 -24.13
CA PHE A 169 11.01 -0.75 -23.83
C PHE A 169 10.65 -2.14 -24.35
N ALA A 170 10.97 -2.46 -25.61
CA ALA A 170 10.66 -3.77 -26.18
C ALA A 170 11.36 -4.91 -25.42
N ALA A 171 12.63 -4.74 -25.07
CA ALA A 171 13.39 -5.71 -24.29
C ALA A 171 12.87 -5.85 -22.85
N LEU A 172 12.52 -4.74 -22.21
CA LEU A 172 11.96 -4.74 -20.85
C LEU A 172 10.56 -5.35 -20.80
N LEU A 173 9.72 -5.08 -21.81
CA LEU A 173 8.41 -5.70 -21.93
C LEU A 173 8.55 -7.22 -22.03
N ASP A 174 9.45 -7.70 -22.88
CA ASP A 174 9.75 -9.11 -23.07
C ASP A 174 10.25 -9.78 -21.77
N SER A 175 11.22 -9.16 -21.09
CA SER A 175 11.77 -9.70 -19.84
C SER A 175 10.75 -9.70 -18.69
N THR A 176 9.92 -8.65 -18.61
CA THR A 176 8.89 -8.54 -17.56
C THR A 176 7.77 -9.55 -17.79
N LEU A 177 7.30 -9.71 -19.02
CA LEU A 177 6.30 -10.73 -19.36
C LEU A 177 6.86 -12.15 -19.17
N THR A 178 8.13 -12.38 -19.49
CA THR A 178 8.79 -13.67 -19.22
C THR A 178 8.83 -13.97 -17.72
N ALA A 179 9.24 -12.99 -16.91
CA ALA A 179 9.29 -13.15 -15.45
C ALA A 179 7.89 -13.36 -14.85
N ALA A 180 6.91 -12.58 -15.31
CA ALA A 180 5.52 -12.72 -14.94
C ALA A 180 4.98 -14.11 -15.29
N ALA A 181 5.19 -14.59 -16.51
CA ALA A 181 4.72 -15.90 -16.97
C ALA A 181 5.29 -17.07 -16.17
N ARG A 182 6.53 -16.96 -15.65
CA ARG A 182 7.13 -17.99 -14.78
C ARG A 182 6.42 -18.11 -13.42
N GLN A 183 5.81 -17.04 -12.95
CA GLN A 183 5.16 -16.96 -11.63
C GLN A 183 3.64 -16.87 -11.72
N PHE A 184 3.09 -16.65 -12.92
CA PHE A 184 1.67 -16.59 -13.19
C PHE A 184 1.10 -18.00 -13.28
N ASN A 185 0.50 -18.45 -12.19
CA ASN A 185 -0.16 -19.74 -12.08
C ASN A 185 -1.60 -19.53 -11.62
N PRO A 186 -2.50 -19.05 -12.52
CA PRO A 186 -3.87 -18.80 -12.15
C PRO A 186 -4.62 -20.12 -11.91
N TYR A 187 -5.54 -20.10 -10.97
CA TYR A 187 -6.40 -21.23 -10.68
C TYR A 187 -7.83 -20.76 -10.44
N VAL A 188 -8.78 -21.66 -10.66
CA VAL A 188 -10.18 -21.41 -10.37
C VAL A 188 -10.43 -21.77 -8.90
N VAL A 189 -10.96 -20.82 -8.15
CA VAL A 189 -11.53 -21.07 -6.83
C VAL A 189 -13.01 -21.35 -7.04
N GLU A 190 -13.47 -22.54 -6.67
CA GLU A 190 -14.88 -22.93 -6.74
C GLU A 190 -15.38 -23.35 -5.35
N THR A 191 -16.60 -22.96 -5.01
CA THR A 191 -17.27 -23.31 -3.76
C THR A 191 -18.76 -23.47 -3.98
N ARG A 192 -19.41 -24.27 -3.14
CA ARG A 192 -20.84 -24.51 -3.15
C ARG A 192 -21.50 -23.74 -2.03
N VAL A 193 -22.71 -23.25 -2.27
CA VAL A 193 -23.62 -22.83 -1.20
C VAL A 193 -23.98 -24.05 -0.35
N ALA A 194 -23.45 -24.11 0.87
CA ALA A 194 -23.75 -25.12 1.86
C ALA A 194 -25.15 -24.89 2.47
N ASP A 195 -25.50 -23.62 2.70
CA ASP A 195 -26.79 -23.20 3.26
C ASP A 195 -27.00 -21.68 3.06
N THR A 196 -28.23 -21.22 3.31
CA THR A 196 -28.56 -19.80 3.44
C THR A 196 -29.10 -19.50 4.83
N TRP A 197 -28.52 -18.51 5.50
CA TRP A 197 -28.87 -18.17 6.87
C TRP A 197 -29.22 -16.69 6.99
N ARG A 198 -30.51 -16.36 7.19
CA ARG A 198 -31.01 -15.00 7.49
C ARG A 198 -30.51 -13.87 6.55
N GLY A 199 -30.28 -14.20 5.28
CA GLY A 199 -29.77 -13.26 4.26
C GLY A 199 -28.28 -13.40 3.96
N PHE A 200 -27.58 -14.27 4.68
CA PHE A 200 -26.20 -14.68 4.39
C PHE A 200 -26.18 -15.98 3.59
N VAL A 201 -25.17 -16.11 2.74
CA VAL A 201 -24.85 -17.32 1.98
C VAL A 201 -23.65 -17.97 2.64
N ILE A 202 -23.79 -19.21 3.09
CA ILE A 202 -22.72 -19.95 3.74
C ILE A 202 -22.11 -20.90 2.71
N LEU A 203 -20.79 -20.81 2.56
CA LEU A 203 -20.01 -21.48 1.53
C LEU A 203 -19.24 -22.65 2.14
N ASP A 204 -19.19 -23.77 1.42
CA ASP A 204 -18.56 -25.03 1.86
C ASP A 204 -17.03 -25.02 1.89
N LYS A 205 -16.41 -23.88 1.57
CA LYS A 205 -14.97 -23.68 1.52
C LYS A 205 -14.58 -22.32 2.07
N GLY A 206 -13.39 -22.25 2.67
CA GLY A 206 -12.83 -21.04 3.28
C GLY A 206 -11.44 -20.68 2.73
N TYR A 207 -10.61 -20.03 3.55
CA TYR A 207 -9.30 -19.55 3.13
C TYR A 207 -8.35 -20.66 2.70
N GLN A 208 -8.52 -21.90 3.17
CA GLN A 208 -7.72 -23.04 2.70
C GLN A 208 -7.94 -23.37 1.23
N ALA A 209 -9.13 -23.06 0.70
CA ALA A 209 -9.45 -23.19 -0.72
C ALA A 209 -9.11 -21.91 -1.52
N GLY A 210 -8.58 -20.89 -0.85
CA GLY A 210 -8.21 -19.62 -1.47
C GLY A 210 -9.32 -18.56 -1.46
N ILE A 211 -10.35 -18.70 -0.63
CA ILE A 211 -11.42 -17.70 -0.46
C ILE A 211 -11.04 -16.70 0.63
N GLY A 212 -11.03 -15.41 0.32
CA GLY A 212 -10.70 -14.32 1.25
C GLY A 212 -11.86 -13.35 1.45
N LYS A 213 -11.81 -12.58 2.54
CA LYS A 213 -12.73 -11.46 2.77
C LYS A 213 -12.63 -10.44 1.63
N GLY A 214 -13.78 -9.97 1.15
CA GLY A 214 -13.93 -9.02 0.06
C GLY A 214 -13.95 -9.67 -1.33
N ASP A 215 -13.67 -10.97 -1.45
CA ASP A 215 -13.74 -11.67 -2.72
C ASP A 215 -15.17 -11.60 -3.28
N VAL A 216 -15.26 -11.33 -4.58
CA VAL A 216 -16.52 -11.40 -5.33
C VAL A 216 -16.51 -12.67 -6.17
N MET A 217 -17.57 -13.47 -6.05
CA MET A 217 -17.74 -14.74 -6.75
C MET A 217 -19.11 -14.77 -7.41
N ASN A 218 -19.26 -15.56 -8.46
CA ASN A 218 -20.50 -15.65 -9.25
C ASN A 218 -20.71 -17.07 -9.77
N ASP A 219 -21.94 -17.37 -10.17
CA ASP A 219 -22.35 -18.62 -10.84
C ASP A 219 -22.77 -18.40 -12.31
N GLY A 220 -22.73 -17.16 -12.79
CA GLY A 220 -23.20 -16.71 -14.11
C GLY A 220 -24.55 -15.97 -14.08
N GLU A 221 -25.37 -16.17 -13.05
CA GLU A 221 -26.69 -15.51 -12.88
C GLU A 221 -26.73 -14.62 -11.64
N SER A 222 -26.09 -15.06 -10.57
CA SER A 222 -25.99 -14.43 -9.26
C SER A 222 -24.54 -14.08 -8.94
N GLU A 223 -24.37 -13.06 -8.10
CA GLU A 223 -23.08 -12.61 -7.59
C GLU A 223 -23.15 -12.52 -6.07
N ILE A 224 -22.07 -12.94 -5.41
CA ILE A 224 -21.91 -12.87 -3.96
C ILE A 224 -20.60 -12.17 -3.60
N ARG A 225 -20.57 -11.51 -2.45
CA ARG A 225 -19.37 -10.93 -1.85
C ARG A 225 -19.09 -11.58 -0.51
N VAL A 226 -17.88 -12.06 -0.32
CA VAL A 226 -17.42 -12.71 0.92
C VAL A 226 -17.21 -11.65 2.01
N GLU A 227 -17.94 -11.77 3.11
CA GLU A 227 -17.81 -10.90 4.29
C GLU A 227 -16.88 -11.49 5.37
N TYR A 228 -16.72 -12.81 5.37
CA TYR A 228 -15.83 -13.55 6.26
C TYR A 228 -15.35 -14.85 5.63
N ALA A 229 -14.10 -15.23 5.88
CA ALA A 229 -13.53 -16.51 5.47
C ALA A 229 -12.88 -17.21 6.67
N GLY A 230 -13.48 -18.31 7.11
CA GLY A 230 -12.92 -19.24 8.08
C GLY A 230 -11.99 -20.24 7.39
N GLN A 231 -11.57 -21.27 8.12
CA GLN A 231 -10.63 -22.27 7.61
C GLN A 231 -11.25 -23.13 6.52
N GLY A 232 -12.38 -23.78 6.84
CA GLY A 232 -13.10 -24.69 5.96
C GLY A 232 -14.38 -24.11 5.35
N TYR A 233 -14.81 -22.90 5.74
CA TYR A 233 -16.02 -22.27 5.22
C TYR A 233 -15.84 -20.76 5.02
N ALA A 234 -16.78 -20.15 4.30
CA ALA A 234 -16.86 -18.69 4.16
C ALA A 234 -18.31 -18.24 4.26
N VAL A 235 -18.50 -16.95 4.56
CA VAL A 235 -19.81 -16.32 4.65
C VAL A 235 -19.83 -15.15 3.69
N ALA A 236 -20.84 -15.12 2.84
CA ALA A 236 -21.02 -14.12 1.81
C ALA A 236 -22.42 -13.49 1.87
N VAL A 237 -22.57 -12.39 1.17
CA VAL A 237 -23.84 -11.68 0.98
C VAL A 237 -24.15 -11.60 -0.52
N PRO A 238 -25.41 -11.77 -0.95
CA PRO A 238 -25.79 -11.57 -2.34
C PRO A 238 -25.55 -10.12 -2.77
N VAL A 239 -24.89 -9.93 -3.91
CA VAL A 239 -24.72 -8.64 -4.59
C VAL A 239 -25.72 -8.53 -5.74
N LEU A 240 -25.92 -9.62 -6.47
CA LEU A 240 -26.88 -9.73 -7.57
C LEU A 240 -27.56 -11.10 -7.52
N GLY A 241 -28.84 -11.14 -7.88
CA GLY A 241 -29.60 -12.39 -7.93
C GLY A 241 -29.97 -12.93 -6.55
N SER A 242 -30.37 -14.19 -6.50
CA SER A 242 -30.78 -14.87 -5.27
C SER A 242 -30.14 -16.27 -5.27
N PRO A 243 -28.95 -16.40 -4.67
CA PRO A 243 -28.24 -17.66 -4.56
C PRO A 243 -29.11 -18.75 -3.92
N LYS A 244 -29.05 -19.96 -4.46
CA LYS A 244 -29.78 -21.12 -3.94
C LYS A 244 -28.81 -22.14 -3.36
N ASP A 245 -29.31 -23.00 -2.49
CA ASP A 245 -28.52 -24.11 -1.95
C ASP A 245 -28.00 -25.00 -3.07
N GLY A 246 -26.75 -25.43 -2.95
CA GLY A 246 -26.11 -26.25 -3.97
C GLY A 246 -25.56 -25.50 -5.18
N THR A 247 -25.86 -24.20 -5.35
CA THR A 247 -25.25 -23.35 -6.39
C THR A 247 -23.72 -23.32 -6.26
N ILE A 248 -23.01 -23.39 -7.38
CA ILE A 248 -21.54 -23.34 -7.42
C ILE A 248 -21.10 -21.96 -7.85
N PHE A 249 -20.39 -21.27 -6.96
CA PHE A 249 -19.76 -19.99 -7.21
C PHE A 249 -18.29 -20.21 -7.57
N SER A 250 -17.80 -19.42 -8.52
CA SER A 250 -16.41 -19.48 -8.94
C SER A 250 -15.79 -18.11 -9.16
N ARG A 251 -14.46 -18.05 -9.06
CA ARG A 251 -13.65 -16.91 -9.49
C ARG A 251 -12.26 -17.37 -9.92
N ALA A 252 -11.60 -16.58 -10.76
CA ALA A 252 -10.17 -16.71 -11.00
C ALA A 252 -9.36 -16.13 -9.82
N SER A 253 -8.22 -16.75 -9.52
CA SER A 253 -7.26 -16.28 -8.52
C SER A 253 -5.83 -16.51 -9.00
N THR A 254 -4.92 -15.65 -8.57
CA THR A 254 -3.45 -15.87 -8.65
C THR A 254 -2.80 -15.74 -7.28
N MET A 255 -3.57 -15.43 -6.23
CA MET A 255 -3.04 -15.24 -4.89
C MET A 255 -2.51 -16.56 -4.34
N ALA A 256 -1.34 -16.53 -3.71
CA ALA A 256 -0.88 -17.68 -2.94
C ALA A 256 -1.84 -17.93 -1.77
N LEU A 257 -2.14 -19.20 -1.47
CA LEU A 257 -3.01 -19.56 -0.33
C LEU A 257 -2.50 -18.98 1.00
N SER A 258 -1.18 -18.81 1.14
CA SER A 258 -0.55 -18.17 2.30
C SER A 258 -0.93 -16.71 2.47
N ASP A 259 -1.26 -16.00 1.39
CA ASP A 259 -1.61 -14.58 1.38
C ASP A 259 -3.11 -14.34 1.55
N VAL A 260 -3.95 -15.31 1.18
CA VAL A 260 -5.41 -15.22 1.29
C VAL A 260 -5.87 -14.96 2.74
N LYS A 261 -5.20 -15.59 3.72
CA LYS A 261 -5.51 -15.43 5.15
C LYS A 261 -4.88 -14.19 5.78
N LYS A 262 -3.97 -13.49 5.09
CA LYS A 262 -3.24 -12.36 5.66
C LYS A 262 -4.12 -11.12 5.69
N PRO A 263 -3.99 -10.25 6.70
CA PRO A 263 -4.60 -8.92 6.68
C PRO A 263 -4.20 -8.16 5.42
N ARG A 264 -5.18 -7.54 4.77
CA ARG A 264 -4.96 -6.74 3.55
C ARG A 264 -4.60 -5.30 3.96
N VAL A 265 -3.53 -4.76 3.38
CA VAL A 265 -3.01 -3.42 3.74
C VAL A 265 -2.84 -2.58 2.47
N LEU A 266 -3.36 -1.35 2.47
CA LEU A 266 -3.16 -0.40 1.38
C LEU A 266 -2.10 0.66 1.75
N ALA A 267 -1.01 0.74 0.98
CA ALA A 267 0.05 1.72 1.19
C ALA A 267 -0.18 3.00 0.35
N LEU A 268 -0.08 4.16 0.99
CA LEU A 268 -0.36 5.49 0.42
C LEU A 268 0.74 6.49 0.80
N VAL A 269 1.22 7.28 -0.16
CA VAL A 269 2.14 8.38 0.11
C VAL A 269 1.36 9.65 0.46
N SER A 270 1.55 10.17 1.67
CA SER A 270 0.89 11.39 2.15
C SER A 270 1.64 12.68 1.86
N ASP A 271 2.98 12.62 1.87
CA ASP A 271 3.86 13.75 1.57
C ASP A 271 4.88 13.26 0.56
N GLY A 272 4.76 13.81 -0.66
CA GLY A 272 5.57 13.43 -1.81
C GLY A 272 6.87 14.19 -1.89
N ASN A 273 7.74 13.75 -2.80
CA ASN A 273 8.92 14.50 -3.18
C ASN A 273 8.97 14.69 -4.71
N PRO A 274 9.68 15.73 -5.18
CA PRO A 274 9.88 15.93 -6.60
C PRO A 274 10.93 14.98 -7.17
N ASP A 275 11.69 14.25 -6.35
CA ASP A 275 12.74 13.33 -6.80
C ASP A 275 12.18 11.96 -7.23
N LEU A 276 11.06 11.51 -6.65
CA LEU A 276 10.44 10.18 -6.78
C LEU A 276 8.90 10.29 -6.81
N SER A 277 8.22 9.67 -7.78
CA SER A 277 6.75 9.71 -7.83
C SER A 277 6.13 8.90 -6.67
N HIS A 278 4.86 9.19 -6.36
CA HIS A 278 4.15 8.47 -5.30
C HIS A 278 4.01 6.98 -5.64
N ALA A 279 3.66 6.63 -6.89
CA ALA A 279 3.51 5.23 -7.26
C ALA A 279 4.85 4.49 -7.18
N VAL A 280 5.95 5.09 -7.66
CA VAL A 280 7.28 4.48 -7.54
C VAL A 280 7.67 4.30 -6.07
N SER A 281 7.37 5.28 -5.22
CA SER A 281 7.65 5.18 -3.78
C SER A 281 6.88 4.03 -3.12
N THR A 282 5.58 3.94 -3.37
CA THR A 282 4.74 2.83 -2.89
C THR A 282 5.26 1.49 -3.43
N GLN A 283 5.58 1.43 -4.72
CA GLN A 283 6.00 0.21 -5.39
C GLN A 283 7.33 -0.30 -4.84
N LEU A 284 8.35 0.55 -4.72
CA LEU A 284 9.64 0.17 -4.13
C LEU A 284 9.48 -0.40 -2.72
N PHE A 285 8.62 0.22 -1.92
CA PHE A 285 8.30 -0.23 -0.57
C PHE A 285 7.58 -1.60 -0.58
N THR A 286 6.54 -1.79 -1.41
CA THR A 286 5.77 -3.04 -1.47
C THR A 286 6.55 -4.19 -2.10
N ASP A 287 7.36 -3.93 -3.13
CA ASP A 287 8.17 -4.95 -3.81
C ASP A 287 9.22 -5.54 -2.86
N LYS A 288 9.82 -4.69 -2.01
CA LYS A 288 10.80 -5.13 -1.01
C LYS A 288 10.17 -5.94 0.14
N LEU A 289 8.89 -5.70 0.48
CA LEU A 289 8.17 -6.50 1.48
C LEU A 289 7.94 -7.95 1.02
N GLY A 290 7.56 -8.13 -0.24
CA GLY A 290 7.35 -9.44 -0.87
C GLY A 290 6.32 -10.34 -0.17
N SER A 291 6.34 -11.64 -0.48
CA SER A 291 5.40 -12.64 0.07
C SER A 291 5.72 -13.07 1.51
N SER A 292 6.90 -12.72 2.03
CA SER A 292 7.27 -12.99 3.43
C SER A 292 6.63 -12.02 4.42
N ALA A 293 6.05 -10.92 3.95
CA ALA A 293 5.37 -9.97 4.81
C ALA A 293 4.20 -10.64 5.56
N PRO A 294 3.93 -10.25 6.82
CA PRO A 294 2.85 -10.81 7.64
C PRO A 294 1.45 -10.31 7.24
N PHE A 295 1.40 -9.44 6.23
CA PHE A 295 0.20 -8.88 5.62
C PHE A 295 0.32 -8.96 4.10
N ALA A 296 -0.82 -8.91 3.40
CA ALA A 296 -0.87 -8.81 1.95
C ALA A 296 -1.01 -7.34 1.53
N THR A 297 -0.01 -6.82 0.82
CA THR A 297 -0.09 -5.46 0.27
C THR A 297 -1.05 -5.44 -0.90
N LEU A 298 -1.99 -4.49 -0.89
CA LEU A 298 -2.91 -4.26 -1.98
C LEU A 298 -2.34 -3.21 -2.93
N PRO A 299 -2.02 -3.56 -4.19
CA PRO A 299 -1.58 -2.58 -5.15
C PRO A 299 -2.70 -1.57 -5.44
N LEU A 300 -2.35 -0.29 -5.46
CA LEU A 300 -3.21 0.77 -5.97
C LEU A 300 -2.91 0.94 -7.47
N ASN A 301 -3.87 0.61 -8.32
CA ASN A 301 -3.77 0.92 -9.73
C ASN A 301 -4.31 2.34 -9.98
N ALA A 302 -3.42 3.33 -9.97
CA ALA A 302 -3.78 4.72 -10.25
C ALA A 302 -4.34 4.92 -11.68
N ASN A 303 -3.95 4.04 -12.61
CA ASN A 303 -4.41 4.05 -13.99
C ASN A 303 -5.64 3.15 -14.22
N PHE A 304 -6.29 2.67 -13.16
CA PHE A 304 -7.40 1.72 -13.31
C PHE A 304 -8.51 2.27 -14.21
N SER A 305 -8.88 3.54 -14.09
CA SER A 305 -9.91 4.11 -14.98
C SER A 305 -9.51 4.13 -16.46
N GLN A 306 -8.22 4.30 -16.78
CA GLN A 306 -7.72 4.21 -18.16
C GLN A 306 -7.75 2.76 -18.66
N VAL A 307 -7.34 1.82 -17.80
CA VAL A 307 -7.42 0.37 -18.08
C VAL A 307 -8.88 -0.03 -18.32
N GLN A 308 -9.80 0.43 -17.46
CA GLN A 308 -11.21 0.16 -17.56
C GLN A 308 -11.81 0.75 -18.84
N ALA A 309 -11.51 2.01 -19.18
CA ALA A 309 -11.96 2.62 -20.42
C ALA A 309 -11.45 1.87 -21.66
N SER A 310 -10.23 1.32 -21.61
CA SER A 310 -9.70 0.45 -22.68
C SER A 310 -10.48 -0.87 -22.76
N ILE A 311 -10.79 -1.51 -21.63
CA ILE A 311 -11.64 -2.71 -21.60
C ILE A 311 -13.02 -2.38 -22.18
N ASP A 312 -13.67 -1.32 -21.72
CA ASP A 312 -15.02 -0.93 -22.15
C ASP A 312 -15.09 -0.58 -23.63
N SER A 313 -14.07 0.06 -24.18
CA SER A 313 -14.03 0.41 -25.62
C SER A 313 -13.75 -0.78 -26.54
N ASN A 314 -13.26 -1.89 -26.00
CA ASN A 314 -12.89 -3.09 -26.77
C ASN A 314 -13.71 -4.34 -26.39
N THR A 315 -14.68 -4.21 -25.50
CA THR A 315 -15.48 -5.32 -24.96
C THR A 315 -16.92 -4.87 -24.69
N ASN A 316 -17.82 -5.82 -24.41
CA ASN A 316 -19.23 -5.52 -24.11
C ASN A 316 -19.58 -5.59 -22.62
N ILE A 317 -18.59 -5.59 -21.72
CA ILE A 317 -18.81 -5.81 -20.27
C ILE A 317 -18.90 -4.52 -19.45
N GLY A 318 -18.76 -3.34 -20.06
CA GLY A 318 -18.62 -2.08 -19.33
C GLY A 318 -19.81 -1.71 -18.42
N HIS A 319 -21.03 -2.14 -18.76
CA HIS A 319 -22.21 -1.93 -17.91
C HIS A 319 -22.26 -2.83 -16.67
N GLU A 320 -21.41 -3.85 -16.62
CA GLU A 320 -21.42 -4.91 -15.62
C GLU A 320 -20.28 -4.76 -14.61
N VAL A 321 -19.34 -3.84 -14.89
CA VAL A 321 -18.21 -3.53 -14.02
C VAL A 321 -18.69 -2.65 -12.88
N SER A 322 -18.61 -3.17 -11.65
CA SER A 322 -19.16 -2.46 -10.50
C SER A 322 -18.20 -1.43 -9.91
N GLY A 323 -16.88 -1.56 -10.14
CA GLY A 323 -15.86 -0.61 -9.66
C GLY A 323 -15.99 -0.24 -8.17
N ASN A 324 -16.58 -1.13 -7.37
CA ASN A 324 -17.07 -0.86 -6.02
C ASN A 324 -16.31 -1.69 -4.98
N ARG A 325 -14.98 -1.76 -5.13
CA ARG A 325 -14.15 -2.47 -4.18
C ARG A 325 -14.23 -1.83 -2.80
N ALA A 326 -14.37 -2.66 -1.76
CA ALA A 326 -14.34 -2.22 -0.38
C ALA A 326 -12.91 -1.81 0.04
N LEU A 327 -12.82 -0.88 0.99
CA LEU A 327 -11.55 -0.53 1.62
C LEU A 327 -11.04 -1.68 2.50
N PRO A 328 -9.71 -1.87 2.61
CA PRO A 328 -9.15 -2.74 3.63
C PRO A 328 -9.33 -2.14 5.03
N ASP A 329 -9.11 -2.98 6.04
CA ASP A 329 -9.15 -2.57 7.44
C ASP A 329 -7.86 -1.84 7.88
N TYR A 330 -6.78 -1.95 7.09
CA TYR A 330 -5.46 -1.41 7.43
C TYR A 330 -4.82 -0.62 6.29
N PHE A 331 -4.06 0.41 6.67
CA PHE A 331 -3.38 1.33 5.76
C PHE A 331 -1.94 1.53 6.19
N ILE A 332 -1.03 1.73 5.23
CA ILE A 332 0.31 2.26 5.50
C ILE A 332 0.39 3.67 4.95
N ARG A 333 0.71 4.65 5.81
CA ARG A 333 1.02 6.00 5.37
C ARG A 333 2.52 6.18 5.22
N LEU A 334 2.99 6.50 4.03
CA LEU A 334 4.37 6.79 3.69
C LEU A 334 4.60 8.31 3.64
N VAL A 335 5.66 8.77 4.28
CA VAL A 335 6.17 10.14 4.24
C VAL A 335 7.58 10.07 3.65
N VAL A 336 7.75 10.62 2.45
CA VAL A 336 9.00 10.50 1.68
C VAL A 336 9.46 11.89 1.24
N PRO A 337 10.09 12.69 2.12
CA PRO A 337 10.59 14.01 1.76
C PRO A 337 11.68 13.99 0.68
N PRO A 338 11.98 15.14 0.05
CA PRO A 338 13.10 15.27 -0.87
C PRO A 338 14.42 14.95 -0.17
N ALA A 339 15.36 14.33 -0.88
CA ALA A 339 16.69 14.13 -0.35
C ALA A 339 17.47 15.45 -0.33
N LYS A 340 18.26 15.66 0.73
CA LYS A 340 19.13 16.82 0.89
C LYS A 340 20.53 16.51 0.36
N HIS A 341 21.22 17.52 -0.16
CA HIS A 341 22.55 17.41 -0.75
C HIS A 341 23.41 18.62 -0.39
N TYR A 342 24.70 18.40 -0.17
CA TYR A 342 25.71 19.45 -0.13
C TYR A 342 27.03 18.96 -0.73
N ALA A 343 27.87 19.91 -1.16
CA ALA A 343 29.23 19.69 -1.63
C ALA A 343 30.23 20.51 -0.81
N LEU A 344 31.30 19.87 -0.34
CA LEU A 344 32.41 20.52 0.34
C LEU A 344 33.66 20.52 -0.57
N PRO A 345 34.37 21.65 -0.69
CA PRO A 345 35.65 21.67 -1.39
C PRO A 345 36.70 20.83 -0.64
N THR A 346 37.72 20.38 -1.36
CA THR A 346 38.89 19.75 -0.75
C THR A 346 40.12 20.64 -0.90
N ASN A 347 41.28 20.19 -0.39
CA ASN A 347 42.56 20.86 -0.62
C ASN A 347 43.04 20.79 -2.09
N LEU A 348 42.32 20.05 -2.95
CA LEU A 348 42.58 19.96 -4.38
C LEU A 348 41.43 20.63 -5.14
N SER A 349 41.72 21.65 -5.95
CA SER A 349 40.71 22.49 -6.63
C SER A 349 39.83 21.72 -7.62
N TYR A 350 40.32 20.60 -8.14
CA TYR A 350 39.61 19.72 -9.06
C TYR A 350 38.83 18.61 -8.32
N LYS A 351 38.77 18.63 -6.98
CA LYS A 351 38.15 17.57 -6.19
C LYS A 351 37.19 18.13 -5.14
N THR A 352 35.98 17.57 -5.09
CA THR A 352 34.93 17.92 -4.11
C THR A 352 34.40 16.67 -3.43
N GLN A 353 33.99 16.80 -2.16
CA GLN A 353 33.22 15.78 -1.45
C GLN A 353 31.75 16.12 -1.54
N GLN A 354 30.91 15.20 -1.97
CA GLN A 354 29.46 15.40 -2.06
C GLN A 354 28.75 14.44 -1.13
N SER A 355 27.75 14.91 -0.39
CA SER A 355 26.96 14.11 0.53
C SER A 355 25.48 14.22 0.17
N TYR A 356 24.79 13.10 0.15
CA TYR A 356 23.35 12.98 -0.12
C TYR A 356 22.69 12.28 1.06
N GLN A 357 21.58 12.82 1.55
CA GLN A 357 20.86 12.25 2.69
C GLN A 357 19.36 12.19 2.45
N ALA A 358 18.78 11.03 2.76
CA ALA A 358 17.34 10.84 2.78
C ALA A 358 16.85 10.46 4.18
N TRP A 359 15.62 10.87 4.47
CA TRP A 359 14.83 10.39 5.58
C TRP A 359 13.48 9.93 5.04
N ALA A 360 12.97 8.82 5.56
CA ALA A 360 11.63 8.32 5.23
C ALA A 360 10.96 7.82 6.51
N PHE A 361 9.64 8.00 6.60
CA PHE A 361 8.82 7.55 7.71
C PHE A 361 7.60 6.79 7.18
N ALA A 362 7.20 5.76 7.91
CA ALA A 362 5.97 5.04 7.66
C ALA A 362 5.25 4.67 8.95
N GLU A 363 3.94 4.59 8.86
CA GLU A 363 3.10 4.05 9.92
C GLU A 363 2.02 3.14 9.37
N LEU A 364 1.76 2.04 10.09
CA LEU A 364 0.62 1.16 9.92
C LEU A 364 -0.53 1.69 10.77
N LEU A 365 -1.67 1.89 10.12
CA LEU A 365 -2.88 2.47 10.70
C LEU A 365 -4.05 1.51 10.53
N SER A 366 -4.93 1.42 11.52
CA SER A 366 -6.29 0.88 11.32
C SER A 366 -7.17 1.89 10.59
N ARG A 367 -8.34 1.42 10.13
CA ARG A 367 -9.29 2.20 9.31
C ARG A 367 -9.80 3.50 9.96
N ASP A 368 -9.84 3.57 11.27
CA ASP A 368 -10.19 4.75 12.07
C ASP A 368 -8.99 5.71 12.28
N GLY A 369 -7.79 5.32 11.87
CA GLY A 369 -6.58 6.14 11.99
C GLY A 369 -5.74 5.88 13.24
N ARG A 370 -6.03 4.85 14.05
CA ARG A 370 -5.14 4.46 15.14
C ARG A 370 -3.82 3.93 14.61
N VAL A 371 -2.72 4.44 15.16
CA VAL A 371 -1.35 3.99 14.85
C VAL A 371 -1.09 2.66 15.54
N LEU A 372 -0.83 1.62 14.75
CA LEU A 372 -0.56 0.26 15.20
C LEU A 372 0.95 -0.03 15.24
N TYR A 373 1.70 0.60 14.34
CA TYR A 373 3.15 0.52 14.26
C TYR A 373 3.67 1.73 13.50
N ALA A 374 4.85 2.25 13.87
CA ALA A 374 5.50 3.32 13.13
C ALA A 374 7.01 3.13 13.16
N ALA A 375 7.67 3.57 12.09
CA ALA A 375 9.11 3.53 11.97
C ALA A 375 9.62 4.64 11.04
N ASP A 376 10.87 5.04 11.25
CA ASP A 376 11.58 5.91 10.34
C ASP A 376 13.03 5.45 10.14
N VAL A 377 13.60 5.88 9.02
CA VAL A 377 14.94 5.48 8.60
C VAL A 377 15.68 6.66 8.00
N SER A 378 17.00 6.62 8.06
CA SER A 378 17.86 7.59 7.37
C SER A 378 18.96 6.90 6.62
N GLN A 379 19.22 7.40 5.42
CA GLN A 379 20.23 6.89 4.52
C GLN A 379 21.15 8.02 4.05
N ARG A 380 22.42 7.71 3.88
CA ARG A 380 23.46 8.67 3.47
C ARG A 380 24.37 8.03 2.43
N ILE A 381 24.74 8.81 1.41
CA ILE A 381 25.74 8.45 0.40
C ILE A 381 26.76 9.59 0.35
N ASP A 382 28.04 9.25 0.49
CA ASP A 382 29.16 10.19 0.34
C ASP A 382 29.96 9.82 -0.91
N ASP A 383 30.15 10.79 -1.80
CA ASP A 383 30.90 10.67 -3.04
C ASP A 383 32.10 11.60 -3.05
N THR A 384 33.12 11.22 -3.82
CA THR A 384 34.24 12.09 -4.19
C THR A 384 34.19 12.35 -5.68
N VAL A 385 34.00 13.61 -6.07
CA VAL A 385 33.94 14.04 -7.48
C VAL A 385 35.27 14.66 -7.86
N THR A 386 35.89 14.15 -8.93
CA THR A 386 37.20 14.58 -9.45
C THR A 386 37.05 15.07 -10.88
N ASP A 387 37.57 16.25 -11.22
CA ASP A 387 37.46 16.89 -12.55
C ASP A 387 36.01 16.98 -13.06
N ASN A 388 35.05 17.23 -12.16
CA ASN A 388 33.61 17.20 -12.43
C ASN A 388 33.07 15.86 -12.97
N ALA A 389 33.87 14.79 -12.93
CA ALA A 389 33.42 13.44 -13.24
C ALA A 389 32.72 12.84 -12.00
N GLY A 390 31.39 12.81 -12.04
CA GLY A 390 30.53 12.26 -10.98
C GLY A 390 29.09 12.09 -11.45
N PHE A 391 28.27 11.38 -10.66
CA PHE A 391 26.83 11.31 -10.92
C PHE A 391 26.19 12.68 -10.71
N ASN A 392 25.13 12.98 -11.47
CA ASN A 392 24.34 14.19 -11.22
C ASN A 392 23.68 14.06 -9.84
N ALA A 393 23.60 15.18 -9.12
CA ALA A 393 23.01 15.26 -7.80
C ALA A 393 21.55 14.79 -7.77
N ALA A 394 20.77 15.04 -8.82
CA ALA A 394 19.39 14.55 -8.92
C ALA A 394 19.33 13.01 -8.88
N ASP A 395 20.28 12.35 -9.53
CA ASP A 395 20.33 10.90 -9.66
C ASP A 395 20.69 10.27 -8.30
N ARG A 396 21.69 10.84 -7.62
CA ARG A 396 22.10 10.39 -6.29
C ARG A 396 21.02 10.60 -5.24
N ARG A 397 20.27 11.71 -5.32
CA ARG A 397 19.07 11.94 -4.47
C ARG A 397 18.06 10.81 -4.62
N GLU A 398 17.81 10.36 -5.85
CA GLU A 398 16.88 9.26 -6.08
C GLU A 398 17.41 7.93 -5.51
N VAL A 399 18.70 7.63 -5.68
CA VAL A 399 19.32 6.41 -5.14
C VAL A 399 19.24 6.35 -3.61
N VAL A 400 19.55 7.46 -2.92
CA VAL A 400 19.49 7.48 -1.45
C VAL A 400 18.06 7.34 -0.93
N LEU A 401 17.05 7.87 -1.65
CA LEU A 401 15.64 7.66 -1.35
C LEU A 401 15.20 6.21 -1.52
N LYS A 402 15.64 5.54 -2.60
CA LYS A 402 15.38 4.11 -2.81
C LYS A 402 15.95 3.27 -1.67
N ASN A 403 17.16 3.57 -1.22
CA ASN A 403 17.77 2.87 -0.08
C ASN A 403 16.94 3.07 1.19
N ALA A 404 16.46 4.29 1.45
CA ALA A 404 15.61 4.57 2.62
C ALA A 404 14.29 3.77 2.56
N LEU A 405 13.61 3.72 1.42
CA LEU A 405 12.38 2.93 1.28
C LEU A 405 12.60 1.43 1.47
N ASN A 406 13.73 0.90 1.00
CA ASN A 406 14.07 -0.50 1.18
C ASN A 406 14.27 -0.87 2.67
N ASP A 407 14.97 -0.02 3.42
CA ASP A 407 15.19 -0.23 4.86
C ASP A 407 13.87 -0.17 5.63
N LEU A 408 13.00 0.78 5.27
CA LEU A 408 11.69 0.93 5.90
C LEU A 408 10.81 -0.31 5.66
N ALA A 409 10.79 -0.81 4.42
CA ALA A 409 10.10 -2.05 4.07
C ALA A 409 10.66 -3.26 4.85
N GLU A 410 11.97 -3.35 5.00
CA GLU A 410 12.61 -4.42 5.77
C GLU A 410 12.23 -4.38 7.25
N GLN A 411 12.17 -3.20 7.86
CA GLN A 411 11.67 -3.03 9.23
C GLN A 411 10.21 -3.44 9.36
N PHE A 412 9.33 -3.02 8.44
CA PHE A 412 7.92 -3.43 8.46
C PHE A 412 7.74 -4.95 8.32
N GLY A 413 8.47 -5.57 7.38
CA GLY A 413 8.45 -7.03 7.19
C GLY A 413 8.94 -7.79 8.43
N LYS A 414 9.89 -7.22 9.19
CA LYS A 414 10.46 -7.85 10.39
C LYS A 414 9.67 -7.60 11.66
N GLU A 415 9.07 -6.43 11.84
CA GLU A 415 8.57 -5.98 13.15
C GLU A 415 7.05 -6.00 13.26
N VAL A 416 6.31 -5.78 12.17
CA VAL A 416 4.85 -5.88 12.20
C VAL A 416 4.47 -7.34 12.42
N ARG A 417 3.66 -7.64 13.43
CA ARG A 417 3.16 -9.01 13.67
C ARG A 417 1.70 -8.94 14.08
N PHE A 418 0.82 -9.31 13.15
CA PHE A 418 -0.60 -9.47 13.42
C PHE A 418 -0.85 -10.72 14.24
N LYS A 419 -1.68 -10.60 15.27
CA LYS A 419 -2.17 -11.71 16.09
C LYS A 419 -3.70 -11.65 16.11
N PRO A 420 -4.39 -12.63 15.52
CA PRO A 420 -5.84 -12.67 15.57
C PRO A 420 -6.29 -12.91 17.02
N LEU A 421 -7.34 -12.19 17.43
CA LEU A 421 -7.94 -12.28 18.74
C LEU A 421 -9.44 -12.51 18.59
N SER A 422 -9.97 -13.36 19.46
CA SER A 422 -11.41 -13.59 19.60
C SER A 422 -11.82 -13.08 20.98
N LEU A 423 -12.59 -12.01 20.99
CA LEU A 423 -13.14 -11.39 22.19
C LEU A 423 -14.61 -11.82 22.35
N THR A 424 -15.06 -12.08 23.56
CA THR A 424 -16.41 -12.61 23.80
C THR A 424 -17.36 -11.51 24.25
N VAL A 425 -18.58 -11.52 23.72
CA VAL A 425 -19.69 -10.71 24.22
C VAL A 425 -20.18 -11.32 25.53
N SER A 426 -19.96 -10.65 26.65
CA SER A 426 -20.24 -11.19 27.98
C SER A 426 -21.65 -10.84 28.48
N ALA A 427 -22.12 -9.63 28.21
CA ALA A 427 -23.44 -9.16 28.62
C ALA A 427 -24.14 -8.35 27.53
N VAL A 428 -25.47 -8.31 27.54
CA VAL A 428 -26.29 -7.62 26.54
C VAL A 428 -27.41 -6.84 27.23
N SER A 429 -27.70 -5.63 26.72
CA SER A 429 -28.86 -4.81 27.06
C SER A 429 -29.68 -4.51 25.79
N SER A 430 -30.73 -3.69 25.90
CA SER A 430 -31.63 -3.40 24.76
C SER A 430 -30.90 -2.81 23.55
N ASP A 431 -29.94 -1.93 23.79
CA ASP A 431 -29.30 -1.08 22.78
C ASP A 431 -27.77 -1.11 22.83
N SER A 432 -27.18 -1.92 23.72
CA SER A 432 -25.73 -2.08 23.84
C SER A 432 -25.35 -3.48 24.33
N PHE A 433 -24.08 -3.84 24.21
CA PHE A 433 -23.52 -5.08 24.74
C PHE A 433 -22.10 -4.85 25.25
N GLN A 434 -21.65 -5.71 26.16
CA GLN A 434 -20.30 -5.69 26.72
C GLN A 434 -19.43 -6.76 26.07
N VAL A 435 -18.18 -6.40 25.79
CA VAL A 435 -17.15 -7.28 25.24
C VAL A 435 -16.00 -7.36 26.22
N ASP A 436 -15.56 -8.57 26.55
CA ASP A 436 -14.40 -8.81 27.40
C ASP A 436 -13.12 -8.60 26.58
N ASP A 437 -12.34 -7.59 26.95
CA ASP A 437 -11.11 -7.18 26.28
C ASP A 437 -10.01 -6.79 27.31
N PRO A 438 -9.46 -7.79 28.03
CA PRO A 438 -8.43 -7.57 29.04
C PRO A 438 -7.12 -7.05 28.43
N GLY A 439 -6.89 -7.28 27.13
CA GLY A 439 -5.72 -6.81 26.42
C GLY A 439 -5.79 -5.35 25.95
N MET A 440 -6.91 -4.66 26.21
CA MET A 440 -7.15 -3.28 25.76
C MET A 440 -6.99 -3.10 24.24
N ASN A 441 -7.39 -4.10 23.47
CA ASN A 441 -7.28 -4.12 22.02
C ASN A 441 -8.29 -3.19 21.36
N LEU A 442 -9.50 -3.10 21.92
CA LEU A 442 -10.57 -2.22 21.48
C LEU A 442 -10.48 -0.86 22.16
N GLN A 443 -10.92 0.21 21.53
CA GLN A 443 -10.93 1.54 22.12
C GLN A 443 -12.26 2.23 21.84
N VAL A 444 -12.63 3.21 22.66
CA VAL A 444 -13.83 4.01 22.41
C VAL A 444 -13.72 4.64 21.02
N GLY A 445 -14.79 4.55 20.24
CA GLY A 445 -14.83 4.99 18.85
C GLY A 445 -14.51 3.91 17.82
N ASP A 446 -13.91 2.78 18.22
CA ASP A 446 -13.62 1.68 17.30
C ASP A 446 -14.92 1.14 16.69
N THR A 447 -14.87 0.82 15.39
CA THR A 447 -15.95 0.07 14.73
C THR A 447 -15.55 -1.41 14.66
N ILE A 448 -16.37 -2.27 15.24
CA ILE A 448 -16.13 -3.72 15.35
C ILE A 448 -17.22 -4.51 14.63
N ARG A 449 -16.92 -5.76 14.25
CA ARG A 449 -17.90 -6.72 13.73
C ARG A 449 -18.21 -7.79 14.77
N VAL A 450 -19.49 -8.05 14.96
CA VAL A 450 -20.01 -9.10 15.85
C VAL A 450 -20.36 -10.34 15.04
N TYR A 451 -19.84 -11.48 15.49
CA TYR A 451 -19.96 -12.79 14.87
C TYR A 451 -20.86 -13.68 15.72
N HIS A 452 -21.93 -14.16 15.10
CA HIS A 452 -22.84 -15.11 15.71
C HIS A 452 -22.49 -16.52 15.27
N ASN A 453 -22.54 -17.49 16.19
CA ASN A 453 -22.40 -18.90 15.83
C ASN A 453 -23.74 -19.42 15.28
N ALA A 454 -23.80 -19.67 13.97
CA ALA A 454 -24.97 -20.21 13.29
C ALA A 454 -25.09 -21.75 13.37
N GLY A 455 -24.23 -22.42 14.17
CA GLY A 455 -24.14 -23.87 14.26
C GLY A 455 -23.41 -24.47 13.07
N ARG A 456 -23.78 -25.69 12.65
CA ARG A 456 -23.22 -26.37 11.47
C ARG A 456 -24.24 -26.46 10.34
N PRO A 457 -24.51 -25.34 9.65
CA PRO A 457 -25.44 -25.33 8.54
C PRO A 457 -24.95 -26.21 7.38
N GLY A 458 -25.86 -26.91 6.72
CA GLY A 458 -25.55 -27.82 5.61
C GLY A 458 -24.61 -28.97 5.98
N SER A 459 -23.55 -29.15 5.19
CA SER A 459 -22.56 -30.24 5.33
C SER A 459 -21.23 -29.79 5.95
N LEU A 460 -21.22 -28.69 6.69
CA LEU A 460 -20.00 -28.16 7.27
C LEU A 460 -19.44 -29.04 8.40
N ALA A 461 -18.11 -29.18 8.44
CA ALA A 461 -17.40 -29.92 9.48
C ALA A 461 -17.20 -29.12 10.78
N GLU A 462 -17.30 -27.79 10.70
CA GLU A 462 -17.10 -26.85 11.79
C GLU A 462 -18.28 -25.89 11.93
N ASP A 463 -18.36 -25.22 13.08
CA ASP A 463 -19.39 -24.23 13.36
C ASP A 463 -19.16 -22.95 12.54
N ALA A 464 -20.21 -22.44 11.91
CA ALA A 464 -20.18 -21.26 11.08
C ALA A 464 -20.40 -19.99 11.91
N LEU A 465 -19.32 -19.26 12.20
CA LEU A 465 -19.36 -17.87 12.62
C LEU A 465 -19.78 -16.95 11.47
N VAL A 466 -20.88 -16.22 11.65
CA VAL A 466 -21.47 -15.30 10.67
C VAL A 466 -21.31 -13.85 11.16
N PRO A 467 -20.72 -12.93 10.37
CA PRO A 467 -20.63 -11.51 10.74
C PRO A 467 -22.01 -10.85 10.64
N THR A 468 -22.69 -10.72 11.77
CA THR A 468 -24.10 -10.26 11.82
C THR A 468 -24.26 -8.75 11.89
N TRP A 469 -23.43 -8.05 12.67
CA TRP A 469 -23.59 -6.64 12.98
C TRP A 469 -22.27 -5.89 12.93
N GLU A 470 -22.30 -4.65 12.43
CA GLU A 470 -21.30 -3.65 12.75
C GLU A 470 -21.74 -2.91 14.01
N ALA A 471 -20.81 -2.64 14.92
CA ALA A 471 -21.05 -1.96 16.19
C ALA A 471 -19.95 -0.93 16.47
N SER A 472 -20.28 0.12 17.22
CA SER A 472 -19.33 1.10 17.70
C SER A 472 -19.03 0.85 19.16
N VAL A 473 -17.75 0.87 19.55
CA VAL A 473 -17.37 0.91 20.96
C VAL A 473 -17.70 2.29 21.52
N VAL A 474 -18.50 2.36 22.57
CA VAL A 474 -19.02 3.61 23.15
C VAL A 474 -18.38 3.99 24.48
N SER A 475 -17.97 3.00 25.27
CA SER A 475 -17.26 3.24 26.53
C SER A 475 -16.36 2.06 26.89
N ARG A 476 -15.43 2.29 27.80
CA ARG A 476 -14.56 1.27 28.39
C ARG A 476 -14.67 1.34 29.91
N ASP A 477 -14.77 0.18 30.54
CA ASP A 477 -14.68 0.00 31.98
C ASP A 477 -13.63 -1.09 32.28
N GLY A 478 -12.41 -0.65 32.61
CA GLY A 478 -11.27 -1.53 32.83
C GLY A 478 -11.02 -2.49 31.66
N ALA A 479 -11.18 -3.78 31.93
CA ALA A 479 -10.96 -4.89 31.01
C ALA A 479 -12.14 -5.20 30.09
N SER A 480 -13.23 -4.44 30.13
CA SER A 480 -14.39 -4.64 29.25
C SER A 480 -14.75 -3.34 28.52
N VAL A 481 -15.33 -3.49 27.34
CA VAL A 481 -15.86 -2.36 26.57
C VAL A 481 -17.35 -2.51 26.34
N SER A 482 -18.08 -1.40 26.39
CA SER A 482 -19.47 -1.34 25.95
C SER A 482 -19.51 -0.92 24.49
N ALA A 483 -20.31 -1.61 23.68
CA ALA A 483 -20.51 -1.32 22.27
C ALA A 483 -22.00 -1.23 21.93
N ALA A 484 -22.34 -0.37 20.98
CA ALA A 484 -23.68 -0.16 20.47
C ALA A 484 -23.79 -0.66 19.02
N PRO A 485 -24.77 -1.50 18.67
CA PRO A 485 -25.00 -1.93 17.28
C PRO A 485 -25.29 -0.72 16.38
N ILE A 486 -24.65 -0.66 15.20
CA ILE A 486 -24.87 0.39 14.20
C ILE A 486 -25.84 -0.11 13.12
N LEU A 487 -25.45 -1.17 12.41
CA LEU A 487 -26.21 -1.69 11.27
C LEU A 487 -25.96 -3.20 11.11
N PRO A 488 -26.98 -3.97 10.67
CA PRO A 488 -26.78 -5.36 10.30
C PRO A 488 -25.92 -5.42 9.03
N VAL A 489 -25.00 -6.38 8.97
CA VAL A 489 -24.12 -6.57 7.80
C VAL A 489 -24.95 -6.95 6.56
N ALA A 490 -25.96 -7.79 6.73
CA ALA A 490 -26.95 -8.11 5.72
C ALA A 490 -28.24 -8.66 6.34
N GLY A 491 -29.35 -8.56 5.61
CA GLY A 491 -30.62 -9.17 5.97
C GLY A 491 -31.18 -8.67 7.31
N LYS A 492 -31.74 -9.59 8.09
CA LYS A 492 -32.33 -9.33 9.42
C LYS A 492 -31.75 -10.33 10.45
N PRO A 493 -30.46 -10.23 10.78
CA PRO A 493 -29.82 -11.15 11.71
C PRO A 493 -30.34 -10.91 13.14
N PRO A 494 -30.18 -11.89 14.06
CA PRO A 494 -30.44 -11.64 15.48
C PRO A 494 -29.56 -10.47 15.96
N ARG A 495 -30.04 -9.69 16.94
CA ARG A 495 -29.18 -8.70 17.63
C ARG A 495 -28.02 -9.42 18.35
N PRO A 496 -26.89 -8.71 18.60
CA PRO A 496 -25.79 -9.26 19.37
C PRO A 496 -26.25 -9.89 20.68
N GLY A 497 -25.80 -11.12 20.93
CA GLY A 497 -26.14 -11.96 22.08
C GLY A 497 -24.93 -12.28 22.96
N SER A 498 -25.16 -12.68 24.21
CA SER A 498 -24.10 -13.21 25.07
C SER A 498 -23.54 -14.50 24.45
N GLY A 499 -22.21 -14.62 24.42
CA GLY A 499 -21.49 -15.70 23.75
C GLY A 499 -21.14 -15.43 22.28
N ASP A 500 -21.67 -14.37 21.67
CA ASP A 500 -21.20 -13.90 20.36
C ASP A 500 -19.74 -13.45 20.45
N LEU A 501 -19.06 -13.40 19.30
CA LEU A 501 -17.63 -13.12 19.21
C LEU A 501 -17.36 -11.81 18.49
N VAL A 502 -16.28 -11.15 18.87
CA VAL A 502 -15.69 -10.02 18.16
C VAL A 502 -14.29 -10.42 17.74
N LEU A 503 -14.08 -10.53 16.43
CA LEU A 503 -12.79 -10.91 15.85
C LEU A 503 -12.02 -9.65 15.46
N VAL A 504 -10.82 -9.48 16.03
CA VAL A 504 -9.92 -8.36 15.72
C VAL A 504 -8.48 -8.84 15.60
N ASP A 505 -7.63 -8.10 14.89
CA ASP A 505 -6.20 -8.33 14.95
C ASP A 505 -5.53 -7.34 15.89
N SER A 506 -4.64 -7.84 16.74
CA SER A 506 -3.69 -7.00 17.47
C SER A 506 -2.36 -6.96 16.74
N VAL A 507 -1.66 -5.82 16.82
CA VAL A 507 -0.28 -5.69 16.33
C VAL A 507 0.65 -5.58 17.53
N ALA A 508 1.72 -6.38 17.52
CA ALA A 508 2.73 -6.32 18.58
C ALA A 508 3.29 -4.90 18.71
N ARG A 509 3.40 -4.40 19.95
CA ARG A 509 3.86 -3.03 20.29
C ARG A 509 2.93 -1.88 19.90
N ALA A 510 1.68 -2.15 19.50
CA ALA A 510 0.68 -1.09 19.42
C ALA A 510 0.60 -0.37 20.78
N GLY A 511 0.56 0.97 20.75
CA GLY A 511 0.50 1.76 21.97
C GLY A 511 -0.70 1.37 22.83
N THR A 512 -0.45 1.14 24.12
CA THR A 512 -1.46 0.80 25.12
C THR A 512 -1.63 1.96 26.08
N GLY A 513 -2.85 2.39 26.33
CA GLY A 513 -3.15 3.44 27.31
C GLY A 513 -4.60 3.88 27.24
N GLY A 514 -5.15 4.32 28.37
CA GLY A 514 -6.55 4.76 28.45
C GLY A 514 -6.83 6.13 27.80
N GLN A 515 -5.79 6.85 27.34
CA GLN A 515 -5.92 8.17 26.72
C GLN A 515 -5.41 8.16 25.29
N ARG A 516 -6.27 8.57 24.37
CA ARG A 516 -5.97 8.71 22.94
C ARG A 516 -5.35 10.07 22.69
N MET A 517 -4.21 10.08 22.01
CA MET A 517 -3.50 11.29 21.63
C MET A 517 -3.53 11.48 20.12
N ALA A 518 -3.84 12.69 19.66
CA ALA A 518 -3.57 13.09 18.28
C ALA A 518 -2.45 14.12 18.25
N PHE A 519 -1.68 14.14 17.17
CA PHE A 519 -0.72 15.23 16.95
C PHE A 519 -1.45 16.44 16.38
N CYS A 520 -1.42 17.55 17.12
CA CYS A 520 -2.07 18.80 16.75
C CYS A 520 -0.95 19.83 16.52
N PRO A 521 -0.65 20.20 15.26
CA PRO A 521 0.37 21.19 14.98
C PRO A 521 0.08 22.50 15.72
N ALA A 522 1.07 23.03 16.45
CA ALA A 522 0.93 24.33 17.09
C ALA A 522 0.83 25.44 16.03
N GLU A 523 0.00 26.46 16.27
CA GLU A 523 -0.13 27.64 15.38
C GLU A 523 1.24 28.29 15.12
N LYS A 524 2.11 28.30 16.13
CA LYS A 524 3.49 28.76 16.03
C LYS A 524 4.42 27.79 16.76
N SER A 525 4.94 26.79 16.03
CA SER A 525 5.89 25.82 16.58
C SER A 525 7.31 26.37 16.76
N GLN A 526 7.70 27.38 15.97
CA GLN A 526 8.99 28.04 16.05
C GLN A 526 8.98 29.24 17.01
N VAL A 527 9.84 29.19 18.02
CA VAL A 527 10.07 30.30 18.97
C VAL A 527 11.44 30.96 18.76
N GLY A 528 12.41 30.24 18.18
CA GLY A 528 13.79 30.71 17.94
C GLY A 528 14.00 31.40 16.60
N SER A 529 15.25 31.84 16.37
CA SER A 529 15.67 32.56 15.17
C SER A 529 15.94 31.65 13.95
N VAL A 530 16.26 30.38 14.16
CA VAL A 530 16.51 29.41 13.08
C VAL A 530 15.25 28.60 12.79
N ALA A 531 14.82 28.59 11.54
CA ALA A 531 13.71 27.78 11.07
C ALA A 531 14.18 26.36 10.73
N LEU A 532 13.39 25.36 11.10
CA LEU A 532 13.59 23.97 10.70
C LEU A 532 12.47 23.53 9.76
N GLU A 533 12.84 23.19 8.53
CA GLU A 533 11.89 22.69 7.55
C GLU A 533 11.20 21.42 8.07
N ARG A 534 9.87 21.32 7.89
CA ARG A 534 9.11 20.11 8.22
C ARG A 534 9.22 19.65 9.69
N PHE A 535 9.54 20.54 10.64
CA PHE A 535 9.63 20.22 12.07
C PHE A 535 8.43 19.40 12.60
N ASN A 536 7.21 19.79 12.23
CA ASN A 536 6.00 19.08 12.65
C ASN A 536 5.95 17.62 12.16
N LEU A 537 6.52 17.31 10.99
CA LEU A 537 6.60 15.92 10.50
C LEU A 537 7.65 15.12 11.28
N LEU A 538 8.78 15.73 11.61
CA LEU A 538 9.80 15.10 12.45
C LEU A 538 9.25 14.79 13.85
N ALA A 539 8.53 15.76 14.44
CA ALA A 539 7.90 15.60 15.73
C ALA A 539 6.72 14.62 15.72
N TYR A 540 5.95 14.58 14.63
CA TYR A 540 4.95 13.54 14.44
C TYR A 540 5.58 12.15 14.44
N ALA A 541 6.64 11.95 13.66
CA ALA A 541 7.31 10.65 13.54
C ALA A 541 7.91 10.17 14.87
N GLY A 542 8.49 11.08 15.67
CA GLY A 542 8.93 10.77 17.03
C GLY A 542 7.78 10.33 17.94
N ALA A 543 6.65 11.05 17.89
CA ALA A 543 5.47 10.73 18.68
C ALA A 543 4.81 9.40 18.26
N ALA A 544 4.72 9.11 16.96
CA ALA A 544 4.07 7.92 16.44
C ALA A 544 4.82 6.62 16.80
N ARG A 545 6.14 6.71 17.00
CA ARG A 545 6.99 5.59 17.45
C ARG A 545 6.99 5.38 18.96
N ALA A 546 6.47 6.33 19.73
CA ALA A 546 6.40 6.22 21.17
C ALA A 546 5.30 5.22 21.60
N PRO A 547 5.39 4.60 22.79
CA PRO A 547 4.42 3.62 23.26
C PRO A 547 3.14 4.31 23.78
N ILE A 548 2.50 5.11 22.92
CA ILE A 548 1.28 5.86 23.19
C ILE A 548 0.17 5.45 22.24
N LEU A 549 -1.07 5.52 22.70
CA LEU A 549 -2.22 5.32 21.83
C LEU A 549 -2.41 6.56 20.93
N MET A 550 -1.76 6.57 19.77
CA MET A 550 -1.84 7.67 18.81
C MET A 550 -2.97 7.47 17.79
N ILE A 551 -3.70 8.54 17.49
CA ILE A 551 -4.68 8.65 16.40
C ILE A 551 -4.15 9.63 15.36
N ASN A 552 -4.15 9.22 14.09
CA ASN A 552 -3.93 10.08 12.94
C ASN A 552 -5.29 10.50 12.34
N PRO A 553 -5.82 11.68 12.70
CA PRO A 553 -7.10 12.14 12.18
C PRO A 553 -7.08 12.43 10.66
N GLY A 554 -5.88 12.63 10.08
CA GLY A 554 -5.71 12.94 8.66
C GLY A 554 -5.81 11.72 7.73
N LEU A 555 -5.90 10.48 8.25
CA LEU A 555 -5.99 9.28 7.41
C LEU A 555 -7.22 9.31 6.51
N ALA A 556 -8.38 9.68 7.04
CA ALA A 556 -9.63 9.65 6.27
C ALA A 556 -9.57 10.56 5.05
N ASP A 557 -9.01 11.76 5.20
CA ASP A 557 -8.84 12.72 4.12
C ASP A 557 -7.79 12.25 3.11
N LEU A 558 -6.67 11.66 3.59
CA LEU A 558 -5.66 11.06 2.71
C LEU A 558 -6.28 9.99 1.81
N VAL A 559 -7.06 9.06 2.38
CA VAL A 559 -7.68 7.97 1.62
C VAL A 559 -8.71 8.52 0.64
N LYS A 560 -9.61 9.42 1.05
CA LYS A 560 -10.61 10.02 0.16
C LYS A 560 -9.99 10.76 -1.04
N ASN A 561 -8.82 11.36 -0.85
CA ASN A 561 -8.12 12.10 -1.90
C ASN A 561 -7.32 11.20 -2.86
N LYS A 562 -6.95 9.98 -2.45
CA LYS A 562 -6.08 9.08 -3.23
C LYS A 562 -6.79 7.82 -3.73
N VAL A 563 -7.91 7.46 -3.12
CA VAL A 563 -8.65 6.23 -3.34
C VAL A 563 -10.09 6.56 -3.69
N GLY A 564 -10.62 5.90 -4.71
CA GLY A 564 -12.01 6.05 -5.14
C GLY A 564 -12.27 5.34 -6.47
N GLY A 565 -13.33 5.75 -7.18
CA GLY A 565 -13.77 5.11 -8.43
C GLY A 565 -12.69 5.05 -9.51
N GLN A 566 -11.81 6.06 -9.58
CA GLN A 566 -10.70 6.10 -10.53
C GLN A 566 -9.66 4.99 -10.30
N SER A 567 -9.60 4.47 -9.07
CA SER A 567 -8.71 3.38 -8.64
C SER A 567 -9.47 2.05 -8.40
N GLY A 568 -10.75 1.97 -8.78
CA GLY A 568 -11.58 0.75 -8.68
C GLY A 568 -12.28 0.55 -7.33
N PHE A 569 -12.25 1.56 -6.44
CA PHE A 569 -12.95 1.53 -5.15
C PHE A 569 -14.29 2.26 -5.21
N GLY A 570 -15.17 1.98 -4.25
CA GLY A 570 -16.46 2.67 -4.16
C GLY A 570 -16.34 4.20 -4.15
N LYS A 571 -17.29 4.89 -4.78
CA LYS A 571 -17.31 6.37 -4.85
C LYS A 571 -17.53 7.02 -3.48
N ASN A 572 -18.33 6.37 -2.62
CA ASN A 572 -18.62 6.81 -1.27
C ASN A 572 -17.80 5.98 -0.28
N LEU A 573 -16.60 6.47 0.04
CA LEU A 573 -15.73 5.83 1.02
C LEU A 573 -16.14 6.26 2.44
N GLU A 574 -16.85 5.37 3.14
CA GLU A 574 -17.18 5.58 4.55
C GLU A 574 -15.95 5.30 5.42
N LEU A 575 -15.29 6.38 5.84
CA LEU A 575 -14.22 6.39 6.83
C LEU A 575 -14.66 7.29 7.98
N ARG A 576 -14.71 6.71 9.19
CA ARG A 576 -15.00 7.44 10.42
C ARG A 576 -13.68 7.61 11.18
N PRO A 577 -13.11 8.82 11.23
CA PRO A 577 -11.90 9.07 12.01
C PRO A 577 -12.16 8.77 13.49
N GLY A 578 -11.21 8.11 14.13
CA GLY A 578 -11.20 7.92 15.57
C GLY A 578 -11.15 9.26 16.30
N THR A 579 -11.82 9.34 17.44
CA THR A 579 -11.73 10.52 18.32
C THR A 579 -10.49 10.44 19.20
N TYR A 580 -10.03 11.59 19.71
CA TYR A 580 -8.88 11.67 20.60
C TYR A 580 -9.19 12.54 21.81
N ASP A 581 -8.54 12.24 22.93
CA ASP A 581 -8.79 12.89 24.22
C ASP A 581 -7.81 14.04 24.47
N ARG A 582 -6.59 13.92 23.92
CA ARG A 582 -5.52 14.91 24.08
C ARG A 582 -4.87 15.29 22.75
N CYS A 583 -4.49 16.55 22.64
CA CYS A 583 -3.65 17.08 21.58
C CYS A 583 -2.20 17.09 22.02
N LEU A 584 -1.32 16.53 21.21
CA LEU A 584 0.13 16.61 21.38
C LEU A 584 0.67 17.68 20.43
N GLU A 585 1.23 18.74 21.00
CA GLU A 585 1.92 19.82 20.28
C GLU A 585 3.43 19.67 20.44
N ALA A 586 4.17 19.96 19.38
CA ALA A 586 5.63 20.07 19.43
C ALA A 586 6.07 21.53 19.22
N LEU A 587 7.10 21.94 19.95
CA LEU A 587 7.67 23.29 19.87
C LEU A 587 9.20 23.20 19.81
N TYR A 588 9.80 24.18 19.15
CA TYR A 588 11.25 24.30 19.10
C TYR A 588 11.72 25.75 19.19
N ARG A 589 12.89 25.92 19.80
CA ARG A 589 13.69 27.14 19.78
C ARG A 589 15.11 26.75 19.43
N ILE A 590 15.58 27.21 18.27
CA ILE A 590 16.96 27.04 17.82
C ILE A 590 17.52 28.44 17.60
N ASP A 591 18.62 28.73 18.29
CA ASP A 591 19.35 29.99 18.17
C ASP A 591 20.83 29.71 17.86
N PRO A 592 21.45 30.43 16.91
CA PRO A 592 22.85 30.24 16.57
C PRO A 592 23.74 30.70 17.74
N LYS A 593 24.84 29.99 17.94
CA LYS A 593 25.97 30.40 18.78
C LYS A 593 27.13 30.89 17.90
N ASP A 594 28.24 31.30 18.51
CA ASP A 594 29.41 31.75 17.77
C ASP A 594 29.93 30.66 16.83
N LYS A 595 30.16 31.06 15.57
CA LYS A 595 30.85 30.24 14.58
C LYS A 595 32.32 30.12 14.97
N LYS A 596 32.84 28.90 15.04
CA LYS A 596 34.26 28.63 15.30
C LYS A 596 34.96 28.26 14.01
N CYS A 597 36.12 28.85 13.74
CA CYS A 597 36.96 28.51 12.59
C CYS A 597 38.41 28.37 13.03
N ASP A 598 38.95 27.16 12.93
CA ASP A 598 40.32 26.81 13.29
C ASP A 598 40.98 26.11 12.08
N ASP A 599 42.21 26.53 11.72
CA ASP A 599 42.99 25.96 10.61
C ASP A 599 42.24 25.85 9.27
N GLY A 600 41.41 26.86 8.95
CA GLY A 600 40.65 26.91 7.70
C GLY A 600 39.40 26.01 7.67
N MET A 601 39.08 25.33 8.78
CA MET A 601 37.85 24.57 8.97
C MET A 601 36.92 25.31 9.93
N CYS A 602 35.65 25.41 9.58
CA CYS A 602 34.62 26.08 10.36
C CYS A 602 33.53 25.12 10.82
N ALA A 603 32.89 25.42 11.95
CA ALA A 603 31.68 24.75 12.42
C ALA A 603 30.72 25.76 13.06
N GLN A 604 29.42 25.49 12.96
CA GLN A 604 28.38 26.35 13.52
C GLN A 604 27.80 25.71 14.79
N GLY A 605 27.82 26.46 15.90
CA GLY A 605 27.16 26.07 17.14
C GLY A 605 25.71 26.52 17.19
N TYR A 606 24.87 25.79 17.93
CA TYR A 606 23.48 26.13 18.20
C TYR A 606 23.12 25.88 19.68
N GLY A 607 22.21 26.69 20.21
CA GLY A 607 21.43 26.37 21.40
C GLY A 607 20.07 25.85 20.96
N ILE A 608 19.71 24.65 21.41
CA ILE A 608 18.50 23.95 20.99
C ILE A 608 17.63 23.70 22.23
N ARG A 609 16.35 24.07 22.13
CA ARG A 609 15.31 23.70 23.10
C ARG A 609 14.12 23.11 22.37
N LEU A 610 13.75 21.89 22.72
CA LEU A 610 12.67 21.12 22.13
C LEU A 610 11.65 20.78 23.20
N ALA A 611 10.37 20.81 22.86
CA ALA A 611 9.31 20.49 23.81
C ALA A 611 8.15 19.74 23.15
N TYR A 612 7.53 18.86 23.93
CA TYR A 612 6.18 18.36 23.68
C TYR A 612 5.25 18.87 24.76
N ARG A 613 4.06 19.33 24.36
CA ARG A 613 2.96 19.72 25.25
C ARG A 613 1.76 18.82 24.99
N GLN A 614 1.16 18.30 26.05
CA GLN A 614 -0.15 17.68 26.00
C GLN A 614 -1.20 18.73 26.34
N LYS A 615 -2.24 18.83 25.53
CA LYS A 615 -3.40 19.69 25.73
C LYS A 615 -4.67 18.88 25.87
N SER A 616 -5.54 19.29 26.78
CA SER A 616 -6.91 18.79 26.92
C SER A 616 -7.84 19.99 26.95
N ALA A 617 -8.87 19.99 26.09
CA ALA A 617 -9.81 21.13 25.95
C ALA A 617 -9.09 22.50 25.83
N GLY A 618 -7.99 22.56 25.06
CA GLY A 618 -7.18 23.77 24.85
C GLY A 618 -6.18 24.11 25.96
N SER A 619 -6.28 23.52 27.14
CA SER A 619 -5.38 23.78 28.28
C SER A 619 -4.21 22.80 28.30
N VAL A 620 -3.00 23.27 28.61
CA VAL A 620 -1.81 22.41 28.74
C VAL A 620 -1.92 21.59 30.02
N THR A 621 -1.91 20.26 29.89
CA THR A 621 -2.02 19.30 31.01
C THR A 621 -0.72 18.58 31.31
N GLY A 622 0.26 18.65 30.41
CA GLY A 622 1.58 18.07 30.61
C GLY A 622 2.59 18.67 29.63
N GLN A 623 3.85 18.75 30.03
CA GLN A 623 4.92 19.24 29.17
C GLN A 623 6.26 18.59 29.56
N ALA A 624 7.07 18.28 28.55
CA ALA A 624 8.48 17.96 28.71
C ALA A 624 9.31 18.91 27.83
N ILE A 625 10.50 19.25 28.30
CA ILE A 625 11.43 20.15 27.61
C ILE A 625 12.83 19.56 27.72
N LEU A 626 13.51 19.46 26.59
CA LEU A 626 14.94 19.16 26.52
C LEU A 626 15.68 20.40 25.99
N GLU A 627 16.80 20.74 26.63
CA GLU A 627 17.69 21.80 26.20
C GLU A 627 19.13 21.30 26.12
N HIS A 628 19.80 21.58 25.01
CA HIS A 628 21.20 21.20 24.81
C HIS A 628 21.92 22.13 23.83
N GLY A 629 23.25 22.02 23.82
CA GLY A 629 24.08 22.63 22.78
C GLY A 629 24.36 21.63 21.66
N PHE A 630 24.34 22.10 20.42
CA PHE A 630 24.68 21.31 19.24
C PHE A 630 25.76 22.01 18.41
N THR A 631 26.60 21.25 17.72
CA THR A 631 27.60 21.79 16.78
C THR A 631 27.59 20.94 15.53
N THR A 632 27.53 21.58 14.37
CA THR A 632 27.46 20.89 13.07
C THR A 632 28.77 20.19 12.73
N GLY A 633 28.73 19.35 11.70
CA GLY A 633 29.91 18.90 11.00
C GLY A 633 30.77 20.08 10.54
N GLY A 634 32.08 19.87 10.54
CA GLY A 634 33.05 20.86 10.08
C GLY A 634 33.04 21.00 8.56
N TYR A 635 33.27 22.21 8.06
CA TYR A 635 33.34 22.53 6.64
C TYR A 635 34.48 23.52 6.35
N PRO A 636 35.17 23.43 5.21
CA PRO A 636 36.20 24.40 4.83
C PRO A 636 35.64 25.83 4.80
N ALA A 637 36.41 26.82 5.24
CA ALA A 637 36.03 28.23 5.25
C ALA A 637 35.68 28.77 3.85
N THR A 638 36.17 28.12 2.79
CA THR A 638 35.90 28.43 1.37
C THR A 638 34.60 27.84 0.85
N THR A 639 33.85 27.09 1.66
CA THR A 639 32.56 26.50 1.25
C THR A 639 31.53 27.62 1.05
N ASP A 640 30.77 27.58 -0.03
CA ASP A 640 29.72 28.56 -0.29
C ASP A 640 28.56 28.43 0.72
N ALA A 641 27.83 29.52 0.90
CA ALA A 641 26.78 29.63 1.91
C ALA A 641 25.63 28.63 1.69
N ALA A 642 25.33 28.22 0.44
CA ALA A 642 24.25 27.29 0.16
C ALA A 642 24.61 25.87 0.64
N ASN A 643 25.83 25.42 0.35
CA ASN A 643 26.33 24.14 0.85
C ASN A 643 26.49 24.11 2.37
N VAL A 644 26.91 25.23 2.98
CA VAL A 644 26.93 25.38 4.45
C VAL A 644 25.52 25.27 5.03
N GLY A 645 24.54 25.99 4.46
CA GLY A 645 23.16 25.93 4.92
C GLY A 645 22.53 24.54 4.78
N ALA A 646 22.82 23.83 3.68
CA ALA A 646 22.36 22.46 3.46
C ALA A 646 22.96 21.47 4.48
N LEU A 647 24.28 21.57 4.75
CA LEU A 647 24.93 20.79 5.82
C LEU A 647 24.28 21.06 7.19
N GLN A 648 24.14 22.34 7.55
CA GLN A 648 23.53 22.75 8.83
C GLN A 648 22.10 22.21 8.97
N GLY A 649 21.28 22.32 7.93
CA GLY A 649 19.90 21.81 7.93
C GLY A 649 19.81 20.29 8.08
N ILE A 650 20.71 19.54 7.42
CA ILE A 650 20.79 18.08 7.57
C ILE A 650 21.16 17.67 8.99
N ASP A 651 22.17 18.33 9.55
CA ASP A 651 22.68 18.04 10.88
C ASP A 651 21.66 18.38 11.97
N LEU A 652 20.96 19.51 11.82
CA LEU A 652 19.87 19.91 12.72
C LEU A 652 18.67 18.96 12.66
N ASP A 653 18.28 18.47 11.47
CA ASP A 653 17.18 17.48 11.37
C ASP A 653 17.54 16.19 12.13
N LYS A 654 18.78 15.72 11.99
CA LYS A 654 19.27 14.51 12.65
C LYS A 654 19.28 14.68 14.17
N ASP A 655 19.83 15.77 14.67
CA ASP A 655 19.87 16.09 16.09
C ASP A 655 18.47 16.27 16.67
N THR A 656 17.60 17.01 15.97
CA THR A 656 16.22 17.27 16.39
C THR A 656 15.43 15.97 16.56
N ARG A 657 15.53 15.04 15.61
CA ARG A 657 14.85 13.74 15.70
C ARG A 657 15.31 12.92 16.90
N ALA A 658 16.61 12.78 17.09
CA ALA A 658 17.16 12.04 18.22
C ALA A 658 16.75 12.66 19.57
N SER A 659 16.72 13.99 19.62
CA SER A 659 16.37 14.76 20.82
C SER A 659 14.87 14.71 21.13
N LEU A 660 13.99 14.76 20.13
CA LEU A 660 12.53 14.62 20.31
C LEU A 660 12.15 13.27 20.92
N ASP A 661 12.86 12.19 20.58
CA ASP A 661 12.67 10.89 21.25
C ASP A 661 12.98 10.97 22.75
N GLY A 662 14.00 11.75 23.12
CA GLY A 662 14.34 12.04 24.51
C GLY A 662 13.24 12.84 25.22
N VAL A 663 12.72 13.90 24.58
CA VAL A 663 11.60 14.70 25.11
C VAL A 663 10.35 13.83 25.32
N MET A 664 10.05 12.95 24.36
CA MET A 664 8.89 12.06 24.46
C MET A 664 9.04 11.06 25.62
N LYS A 665 10.24 10.49 25.81
CA LYS A 665 10.51 9.62 26.96
C LYS A 665 10.32 10.35 28.30
N GLN A 666 10.78 11.59 28.42
CA GLN A 666 10.56 12.42 29.61
C GLN A 666 9.07 12.75 29.83
N LEU A 667 8.32 12.99 28.75
CA LEU A 667 6.89 13.26 28.84
C LEU A 667 6.10 12.05 29.37
N LEU A 668 6.51 10.84 28.98
CA LEU A 668 5.86 9.59 29.38
C LEU A 668 6.32 9.09 30.75
N ASN A 669 7.57 9.39 31.13
CA ASN A 669 8.16 9.05 32.41
C ASN A 669 8.72 10.32 33.08
N PRO A 670 7.87 11.14 33.71
CA PRO A 670 8.29 12.42 34.32
C PRO A 670 9.12 12.28 35.61
N ASN A 671 9.49 11.05 36.01
CA ASN A 671 10.21 10.74 37.24
C ASN A 671 11.63 10.22 36.99
#